data_AF-A0AAE0QIT6-F1
#
_entry.id   AF-A0AAE0QIT6-F1
#
_cell.length_a   1.000
_cell.length_b   1.000
_cell.length_c   1.000
_cell.angle_alpha   90.00
_cell.angle_beta   90.00
_cell.angle_gamma   90.00
#
_symmetry.space_group_name_H-M   'P 1'
#
loop_
_entity.id
_entity.type
_entity.pdbx_description
1 polymer ?
#
loop_
_entity_poly.entity_id
_entity_poly.type
_entity_poly.pdbx_seq_one_letter_code
_entity_poly.pdbx_strand_id
1 'polypeptide(L)'
;MERRKVDILCVQETRWKGSKARSIGAGFKLFYYGVDSKTNGVGVVLKEEFVRNVLEVKRVSDRVMSLKLEIEGVMLNVVSGYAPQVGCELEEKERFWSELDEVMESIPTGERVVIGADFNGHVGEGNTGDEEVMGKFGVKERNLEGQMVVDFAKRMDMGVVNTYFQKREEHRVTYKSGGRRTQVDYILCRRGNLKEISDCKVVVGESVARQHRMVVCRMTLMVCKTKRSKIEKKTKWWKLKKEECCEEFRQKLRQALGGQVVLPDDWETTAEVIRETGRKVLGVSSGRRKEDKETWWWNEEVQDSIQRKRLAKKKWDMDRTEENRQEYKELQRRVKREVSKAKQKAYEELYTRLDTREGEKDLYRLARQRDRDGKDMQQKVDKIRKDEVRKALKRMKSGKAVGPDDIPVEVWKCLGEAAVEFLANLFNRVLENLEKAYDRVPREELWYCMRKSGVAEKYVRVVQDMYERSRTVVRCAVGQTEEFNVEVGLHQGSALSPFLFAMVMDQLSEEVRQESPWTMMFADDIVICSESREQVEENLERWRFALERRGMKVSRIQSNGECGKEKISARIKGKVYRTVVRPAMLYGLETVSWRKSQESELEVAELKMLRDTSERYQRHIRDTAETHHRDIRDTAETHHRDIRDTAERHQRHGRDTSETHHRHGSMDGNVDVLAGKDLQHRVFVNKSVTLEKIKCYGFDMDYTLAVYKSPEYEELCFELLRDRLVSIGYPHELLRYSYDPTFPTRGLVYDSTYGNLLKVDLHGNVLVCTHGFVYLRGMEIQDYYPNGFIQRDDTERFYILNTLFNLSETYLYACLVDFFTNTSRYQNCHKGFKHGDLFMSFKSMFQDVRDAMNYIHDTGSLKERTVQNLEKYVIRDPRIPVLLTRLKEVAKVFLATNSDYSYTEAIMKYLLDFPHGSKYPEQSWRMFFDLVVVDTRKPLFFAGGTVLRQVDTNTGKLKIGTYTGHLQLGTVYSGGSSDIICDLLDVKGKEILYIGDHIFGDILKSKKRQGWKTFLVVPELTKELQVWMDKHEMFEELRQLDIYLAELHKDSDLGNGSDVNLIQSKVKTVTYGMELCYGNMGSMLRSGSTKTLFASQLLRYADLYASSCLNLLHYPLSYLFRAPFVLMPHESAVDLHPKDLSVPDISTILRNTSIKRRCQCDGDNCGLENCEQNRRTQP
;
A
#
# COMPACT_ATOMS: atom_id res chain seq x y z
N MET A 1 -6.32 15.04 -17.65
CA MET A 1 -6.38 13.57 -17.50
C MET A 1 -7.71 13.13 -16.90
N GLU A 2 -8.05 13.50 -15.65
CA GLU A 2 -9.31 13.11 -14.98
C GLU A 2 -10.60 13.36 -15.80
N ARG A 3 -10.84 14.60 -16.28
CA ARG A 3 -12.03 14.97 -17.08
C ARG A 3 -12.31 14.03 -18.26
N ARG A 4 -11.26 13.46 -18.85
CA ARG A 4 -11.34 12.58 -20.03
C ARG A 4 -11.13 11.10 -19.69
N LYS A 5 -11.02 10.74 -18.39
CA LYS A 5 -10.76 9.39 -17.88
C LYS A 5 -9.57 8.72 -18.60
N VAL A 6 -8.46 9.45 -18.70
CA VAL A 6 -7.21 8.94 -19.27
C VAL A 6 -6.42 8.23 -18.18
N ASP A 7 -6.20 6.93 -18.32
CA ASP A 7 -5.51 6.10 -17.33
C ASP A 7 -3.97 6.03 -17.55
N ILE A 8 -3.54 6.18 -18.81
CA ILE A 8 -2.15 6.17 -19.27
C ILE A 8 -1.96 7.31 -20.28
N LEU A 9 -0.92 8.13 -20.12
CA LEU A 9 -0.60 9.24 -21.03
C LEU A 9 0.90 9.31 -21.31
N CYS A 10 1.29 9.23 -22.58
CA CYS A 10 2.65 9.56 -23.02
C CYS A 10 2.80 11.08 -23.17
N VAL A 11 3.96 11.63 -22.78
CA VAL A 11 4.28 13.06 -22.88
C VAL A 11 5.70 13.25 -23.42
N GLN A 12 5.83 14.16 -24.37
CA GLN A 12 7.07 14.54 -25.03
C GLN A 12 7.47 15.98 -24.64
N GLU A 13 8.71 16.36 -24.92
CA GLU A 13 9.32 17.64 -24.50
C GLU A 13 9.11 17.95 -23.01
N THR A 14 9.37 16.98 -22.14
CA THR A 14 9.20 17.20 -20.69
C THR A 14 10.14 18.27 -20.13
N ARG A 15 11.32 18.50 -20.75
CA ARG A 15 12.33 19.50 -20.36
C ARG A 15 12.75 19.39 -18.90
N TRP A 16 12.66 18.18 -18.33
CA TRP A 16 12.98 17.88 -16.93
C TRP A 16 14.23 17.02 -16.85
N LYS A 17 15.23 17.49 -16.11
CA LYS A 17 16.52 16.81 -15.95
C LYS A 17 16.44 15.63 -14.97
N GLY A 18 16.94 14.48 -15.40
CA GLY A 18 17.18 13.29 -14.58
C GLY A 18 16.21 12.11 -14.82
N SER A 19 16.58 10.96 -14.26
CA SER A 19 15.87 9.68 -14.39
C SER A 19 15.02 9.37 -13.15
N LYS A 20 13.86 10.03 -12.99
CA LYS A 20 13.05 9.91 -11.76
C LYS A 20 11.61 9.45 -12.03
N ALA A 21 10.86 9.27 -10.95
CA ALA A 21 9.42 9.12 -10.96
C ALA A 21 8.84 10.05 -9.88
N ARG A 22 7.78 10.81 -10.21
CA ARG A 22 7.20 11.84 -9.35
C ARG A 22 5.68 11.74 -9.37
N SER A 23 5.05 11.77 -8.21
CA SER A 23 3.59 11.95 -8.14
C SER A 23 3.25 13.39 -8.53
N ILE A 24 2.35 13.56 -9.51
CA ILE A 24 1.98 14.87 -10.06
C ILE A 24 0.65 15.41 -9.49
N GLY A 25 0.16 14.77 -8.41
CA GLY A 25 -1.14 15.07 -7.80
C GLY A 25 -2.30 14.30 -8.44
N ALA A 26 -3.50 14.50 -7.91
CA ALA A 26 -4.77 13.98 -8.46
C ALA A 26 -4.80 12.45 -8.76
N GLY A 27 -4.02 11.64 -8.03
CA GLY A 27 -3.93 10.20 -8.26
C GLY A 27 -3.15 9.80 -9.52
N PHE A 28 -2.19 10.61 -9.98
CA PHE A 28 -1.30 10.30 -11.10
C PHE A 28 0.20 10.37 -10.72
N LYS A 29 1.00 9.52 -11.37
CA LYS A 29 2.45 9.43 -11.22
C LYS A 29 3.13 9.47 -12.58
N LEU A 30 4.01 10.46 -12.76
CA LEU A 30 4.87 10.62 -13.93
C LEU A 30 6.17 9.83 -13.74
N PHE A 31 6.52 9.02 -14.71
CA PHE A 31 7.86 8.48 -14.92
C PHE A 31 8.48 9.27 -16.07
N TYR A 32 9.69 9.80 -15.92
CA TYR A 32 10.31 10.62 -16.95
C TYR A 32 11.82 10.37 -17.09
N TYR A 33 12.36 10.84 -18.20
CA TYR A 33 13.79 10.90 -18.49
C TYR A 33 14.10 12.10 -19.40
N GLY A 34 15.14 12.87 -19.04
CA GLY A 34 15.66 13.97 -19.83
C GLY A 34 17.08 14.35 -19.37
N VAL A 35 17.93 14.77 -20.29
CA VAL A 35 19.35 15.06 -20.01
C VAL A 35 19.58 16.52 -19.60
N ASP A 36 18.83 17.46 -20.19
CA ASP A 36 18.90 18.88 -19.85
C ASP A 36 17.50 19.49 -19.57
N SER A 37 17.52 20.64 -18.91
CA SER A 37 16.37 21.49 -18.59
C SER A 37 15.90 22.38 -19.75
N LYS A 38 16.66 22.47 -20.84
CA LYS A 38 16.36 23.35 -21.99
C LYS A 38 15.86 22.59 -23.23
N THR A 39 16.21 21.32 -23.39
CA THR A 39 15.94 20.53 -24.62
C THR A 39 15.47 19.11 -24.30
N ASN A 40 14.57 18.60 -25.14
CA ASN A 40 14.08 17.21 -25.18
C ASN A 40 13.49 16.66 -23.85
N GLY A 41 13.24 15.34 -23.81
CA GLY A 41 12.77 14.60 -22.65
C GLY A 41 11.42 13.93 -22.88
N VAL A 42 11.32 12.67 -22.45
CA VAL A 42 10.12 11.82 -22.57
C VAL A 42 9.54 11.47 -21.19
N GLY A 43 8.25 11.16 -21.16
CA GLY A 43 7.54 10.77 -19.96
C GLY A 43 6.32 9.89 -20.21
N VAL A 44 6.00 9.06 -19.22
CA VAL A 44 4.74 8.30 -19.17
C VAL A 44 4.07 8.58 -17.82
N VAL A 45 2.87 9.12 -17.87
CA VAL A 45 2.00 9.33 -16.71
C VAL A 45 1.06 8.16 -16.56
N LEU A 46 1.04 7.56 -15.37
CA LEU A 46 0.13 6.48 -14.99
C LEU A 46 -0.77 6.92 -13.84
N LYS A 47 -2.03 6.48 -13.89
CA LYS A 47 -2.96 6.56 -12.76
C LYS A 47 -2.49 5.64 -11.62
N GLU A 48 -2.66 6.08 -10.38
CA GLU A 48 -2.03 5.50 -9.18
C GLU A 48 -2.41 4.03 -8.93
N GLU A 49 -3.60 3.60 -9.38
CA GLU A 49 -4.04 2.20 -9.32
C GLU A 49 -3.13 1.25 -10.14
N PHE A 50 -2.58 1.71 -11.27
CA PHE A 50 -1.66 0.93 -12.10
C PHE A 50 -0.20 1.05 -11.68
N VAL A 51 0.15 1.98 -10.77
CA VAL A 51 1.53 2.17 -10.29
C VAL A 51 2.05 0.94 -9.53
N ARG A 52 1.17 0.22 -8.83
CA ARG A 52 1.51 -1.04 -8.12
C ARG A 52 1.78 -2.21 -9.06
N ASN A 53 1.37 -2.07 -10.31
CA ASN A 53 1.45 -3.09 -11.35
C ASN A 53 2.62 -2.84 -12.31
N VAL A 54 3.43 -1.81 -12.06
CA VAL A 54 4.67 -1.54 -12.80
C VAL A 54 5.70 -2.59 -12.41
N LEU A 55 6.05 -3.45 -13.37
CA LEU A 55 7.11 -4.45 -13.23
C LEU A 55 8.47 -3.89 -13.66
N GLU A 56 8.50 -3.03 -14.68
CA GLU A 56 9.74 -2.54 -15.28
C GLU A 56 9.60 -1.11 -15.85
N VAL A 57 10.68 -0.33 -15.82
CA VAL A 57 10.75 1.02 -16.39
C VAL A 57 12.08 1.22 -17.12
N LYS A 58 12.13 0.92 -18.42
CA LYS A 58 13.29 1.17 -19.29
C LYS A 58 13.32 2.64 -19.73
N ARG A 59 14.43 3.32 -19.49
CA ARG A 59 14.69 4.70 -19.96
C ARG A 59 15.91 4.62 -20.86
N VAL A 60 15.70 4.69 -22.18
CA VAL A 60 16.76 4.43 -23.17
C VAL A 60 17.47 5.74 -23.49
N SER A 61 16.71 6.76 -23.89
CA SER A 61 17.21 8.10 -24.22
C SER A 61 16.21 9.17 -23.81
N ASP A 62 16.60 10.44 -23.95
CA ASP A 62 15.69 11.60 -23.84
C ASP A 62 14.64 11.66 -24.95
N ARG A 63 14.69 10.70 -25.89
CA ARG A 63 13.74 10.49 -26.98
C ARG A 63 12.94 9.18 -26.88
N VAL A 64 13.37 8.17 -26.11
CA VAL A 64 12.69 6.86 -26.01
C VAL A 64 12.65 6.30 -24.58
N MET A 65 11.46 5.91 -24.11
CA MET A 65 11.27 5.16 -22.86
C MET A 65 10.11 4.16 -22.93
N SER A 66 10.17 3.10 -22.11
CA SER A 66 9.16 2.03 -22.05
C SER A 66 8.81 1.64 -20.60
N LEU A 67 7.53 1.41 -20.34
CA LEU A 67 7.02 0.90 -19.06
C LEU A 67 6.29 -0.43 -19.25
N LYS A 68 6.61 -1.41 -18.40
CA LYS A 68 5.97 -2.73 -18.38
C LYS A 68 4.99 -2.85 -17.22
N LEU A 69 3.74 -3.18 -17.54
CA LEU A 69 2.61 -3.27 -16.61
C LEU A 69 2.00 -4.68 -16.62
N GLU A 70 1.64 -5.21 -15.44
CA GLU A 70 0.80 -6.41 -15.32
C GLU A 70 -0.64 -6.05 -14.90
N ILE A 71 -1.61 -6.15 -15.80
CA ILE A 71 -3.02 -5.84 -15.50
C ILE A 71 -3.81 -7.15 -15.54
N GLU A 72 -4.21 -7.62 -14.36
CA GLU A 72 -4.98 -8.87 -14.15
C GLU A 72 -4.41 -10.12 -14.87
N GLY A 73 -3.08 -10.23 -14.93
CA GLY A 73 -2.36 -11.32 -15.59
C GLY A 73 -2.11 -11.10 -17.10
N VAL A 74 -2.34 -9.88 -17.62
CA VAL A 74 -1.96 -9.46 -18.97
C VAL A 74 -0.79 -8.50 -18.90
N MET A 75 0.28 -8.81 -19.65
CA MET A 75 1.48 -7.97 -19.76
C MET A 75 1.28 -6.91 -20.85
N LEU A 76 1.34 -5.63 -20.47
CA LEU A 76 1.21 -4.46 -21.33
C LEU A 76 2.47 -3.59 -21.26
N ASN A 77 3.09 -3.35 -22.41
CA ASN A 77 4.22 -2.45 -22.57
C ASN A 77 3.74 -1.14 -23.19
N VAL A 78 4.09 -0.02 -22.56
CA VAL A 78 3.75 1.34 -23.00
C VAL A 78 5.05 2.05 -23.36
N VAL A 79 5.23 2.37 -24.64
CA VAL A 79 6.42 3.04 -25.17
C VAL A 79 6.07 4.50 -25.48
N SER A 80 6.90 5.44 -25.02
CA SER A 80 6.83 6.86 -25.39
C SER A 80 8.07 7.22 -26.20
N GLY A 81 7.84 7.81 -27.38
CA GLY A 81 8.87 8.25 -28.32
C GLY A 81 8.75 9.72 -28.70
N TYR A 82 9.87 10.35 -29.05
CA TYR A 82 9.98 11.72 -29.58
C TYR A 82 11.04 11.79 -30.69
N ALA A 83 10.60 11.63 -31.94
CA ALA A 83 11.49 11.59 -33.11
C ALA A 83 12.12 12.97 -33.40
N PRO A 84 13.33 13.03 -33.99
CA PRO A 84 13.94 14.28 -34.44
C PRO A 84 13.09 15.00 -35.51
N GLN A 85 13.26 16.32 -35.62
CA GLN A 85 12.49 17.16 -36.55
C GLN A 85 12.99 17.04 -38.00
N VAL A 86 12.16 17.49 -38.94
CA VAL A 86 12.50 17.56 -40.38
C VAL A 86 13.60 18.61 -40.58
N GLY A 87 14.85 18.13 -40.68
CA GLY A 87 16.06 18.95 -40.83
C GLY A 87 17.21 18.57 -39.88
N CYS A 88 16.96 17.73 -38.86
CA CYS A 88 18.00 17.14 -38.02
C CYS A 88 18.92 16.20 -38.83
N GLU A 89 20.17 16.05 -38.38
CA GLU A 89 21.18 15.19 -38.99
C GLU A 89 20.73 13.73 -39.10
N LEU A 90 21.20 13.03 -40.14
CA LEU A 90 20.80 11.66 -40.42
C LEU A 90 21.13 10.72 -39.25
N GLU A 91 22.32 10.89 -38.65
CA GLU A 91 22.77 10.12 -37.48
C GLU A 91 21.81 10.23 -36.28
N GLU A 92 21.20 11.39 -36.03
CA GLU A 92 20.24 11.54 -34.93
C GLU A 92 18.93 10.80 -35.23
N LYS A 93 18.49 10.78 -36.49
CA LYS A 93 17.31 10.04 -36.95
C LYS A 93 17.57 8.53 -36.88
N GLU A 94 18.70 8.07 -37.40
CA GLU A 94 19.09 6.65 -37.37
C GLU A 94 19.24 6.14 -35.94
N ARG A 95 19.85 6.92 -35.04
CA ARG A 95 19.95 6.60 -33.62
C ARG A 95 18.56 6.45 -32.97
N PHE A 96 17.63 7.39 -33.20
CA PHE A 96 16.26 7.27 -32.68
C PHE A 96 15.54 6.00 -33.15
N TRP A 97 15.65 5.66 -34.45
CA TRP A 97 15.02 4.47 -34.99
C TRP A 97 15.66 3.18 -34.47
N SER A 98 16.99 3.13 -34.36
CA SER A 98 17.72 2.00 -33.77
C SER A 98 17.36 1.79 -32.29
N GLU A 99 17.26 2.86 -31.48
CA GLU A 99 16.82 2.81 -30.09
C GLU A 99 15.38 2.28 -29.98
N LEU A 100 14.49 2.66 -30.92
CA LEU A 100 13.10 2.21 -30.93
C LEU A 100 12.96 0.75 -31.41
N ASP A 101 13.73 0.33 -32.41
CA ASP A 101 13.82 -1.07 -32.84
C ASP A 101 14.34 -1.95 -31.68
N GLU A 102 15.42 -1.58 -30.99
CA GLU A 102 15.96 -2.31 -29.83
C GLU A 102 14.92 -2.50 -28.71
N VAL A 103 14.16 -1.44 -28.38
CA VAL A 103 13.06 -1.53 -27.40
C VAL A 103 12.01 -2.54 -27.86
N MET A 104 11.63 -2.52 -29.14
CA MET A 104 10.61 -3.42 -29.69
C MET A 104 11.06 -4.88 -29.78
N GLU A 105 12.32 -5.12 -30.14
CA GLU A 105 12.92 -6.46 -30.14
C GLU A 105 13.03 -7.03 -28.72
N SER A 106 13.25 -6.17 -27.72
CA SER A 106 13.27 -6.58 -26.30
C SER A 106 11.91 -7.00 -25.75
N ILE A 107 10.79 -6.69 -26.44
CA ILE A 107 9.42 -6.99 -25.98
C ILE A 107 8.89 -8.27 -26.65
N PRO A 108 8.66 -9.38 -25.91
CA PRO A 108 8.19 -10.65 -26.49
C PRO A 108 6.90 -10.50 -27.30
N THR A 109 6.81 -11.18 -28.44
CA THR A 109 5.67 -11.07 -29.39
C THR A 109 4.31 -11.44 -28.79
N GLY A 110 4.27 -12.23 -27.72
CA GLY A 110 3.05 -12.58 -26.99
C GLY A 110 2.49 -11.47 -26.08
N GLU A 111 3.30 -10.47 -25.73
CA GLU A 111 2.89 -9.35 -24.86
C GLU A 111 2.17 -8.24 -25.65
N ARG A 112 1.36 -7.43 -24.96
CA ARG A 112 0.69 -6.27 -25.56
C ARG A 112 1.65 -5.09 -25.63
N VAL A 113 1.57 -4.32 -26.72
CA VAL A 113 2.41 -3.12 -26.93
C VAL A 113 1.56 -1.98 -27.48
N VAL A 114 1.70 -0.82 -26.85
CA VAL A 114 1.15 0.46 -27.32
C VAL A 114 2.28 1.49 -27.33
N ILE A 115 2.55 2.07 -28.49
CA ILE A 115 3.50 3.18 -28.66
C ILE A 115 2.69 4.47 -28.80
N GLY A 116 2.95 5.46 -27.97
CA GLY A 116 2.42 6.82 -28.12
C GLY A 116 3.57 7.79 -28.35
N ALA A 117 3.77 8.22 -29.60
CA ALA A 117 4.93 9.01 -29.99
C ALA A 117 4.58 10.16 -30.93
N ASP A 118 5.32 11.25 -30.80
CA ASP A 118 5.43 12.27 -31.85
C ASP A 118 6.57 11.84 -32.78
N PHE A 119 6.21 11.53 -34.02
CA PHE A 119 7.14 11.02 -35.03
C PHE A 119 7.63 12.11 -35.99
N ASN A 120 7.11 13.35 -35.90
CA ASN A 120 7.47 14.46 -36.80
C ASN A 120 7.37 14.15 -38.32
N GLY A 121 6.66 13.07 -38.69
CA GLY A 121 6.49 12.57 -40.06
C GLY A 121 5.04 12.49 -40.50
N HIS A 122 4.81 12.40 -41.80
CA HIS A 122 3.52 12.39 -42.47
C HIS A 122 3.26 11.06 -43.18
N VAL A 123 2.39 10.20 -42.66
CA VAL A 123 2.16 8.85 -43.24
C VAL A 123 1.37 8.84 -44.55
N GLY A 124 0.74 9.95 -44.96
CA GLY A 124 -0.03 10.07 -46.20
C GLY A 124 -1.56 9.92 -46.04
N GLU A 125 -2.30 10.26 -47.09
CA GLU A 125 -3.74 9.99 -47.27
C GLU A 125 -3.94 8.78 -48.19
N GLY A 126 -4.94 7.94 -47.88
CA GLY A 126 -5.09 6.62 -48.49
C GLY A 126 -4.13 5.58 -47.90
N ASN A 127 -4.24 4.32 -48.37
CA ASN A 127 -3.46 3.19 -47.88
C ASN A 127 -2.95 2.26 -49.00
N THR A 128 -2.98 2.70 -50.25
CA THR A 128 -2.66 1.89 -51.43
C THR A 128 -1.20 1.42 -51.39
N GLY A 129 -0.99 0.10 -51.22
CA GLY A 129 0.34 -0.50 -51.03
C GLY A 129 0.79 -0.69 -49.56
N ASP A 130 0.00 -0.17 -48.61
CA ASP A 130 0.28 -0.18 -47.17
C ASP A 130 -0.92 -0.65 -46.33
N GLU A 131 -1.91 -1.29 -46.96
CA GLU A 131 -3.20 -1.65 -46.35
C GLU A 131 -3.09 -2.51 -45.08
N GLU A 132 -1.97 -3.22 -44.93
CA GLU A 132 -1.66 -4.06 -43.78
C GLU A 132 -1.35 -3.26 -42.49
N VAL A 133 -0.80 -2.04 -42.62
CA VAL A 133 -0.27 -1.24 -41.51
C VAL A 133 -0.99 0.10 -41.33
N MET A 134 -1.69 0.60 -42.34
CA MET A 134 -2.46 1.84 -42.26
C MET A 134 -3.86 1.72 -42.86
N GLY A 135 -4.80 2.43 -42.24
CA GLY A 135 -6.16 2.60 -42.71
C GLY A 135 -6.31 3.79 -43.67
N LYS A 136 -7.51 3.92 -44.24
CA LYS A 136 -7.81 4.82 -45.37
C LYS A 136 -7.89 6.32 -45.00
N PHE A 137 -7.82 6.67 -43.72
CA PHE A 137 -8.21 8.01 -43.22
C PHE A 137 -7.04 8.88 -42.73
N GLY A 138 -5.83 8.66 -43.26
CA GLY A 138 -4.68 9.57 -43.07
C GLY A 138 -4.91 10.98 -43.61
N VAL A 139 -3.88 11.84 -43.54
CA VAL A 139 -3.97 13.29 -43.84
C VAL A 139 -2.68 13.76 -44.51
N LYS A 140 -2.83 14.55 -45.60
CA LYS A 140 -1.76 15.10 -46.45
C LYS A 140 -0.97 14.04 -47.24
N GLU A 141 -0.10 14.49 -48.13
CA GLU A 141 0.87 13.64 -48.83
C GLU A 141 1.93 13.09 -47.87
N ARG A 142 2.52 11.95 -48.22
CA ARG A 142 3.55 11.28 -47.42
C ARG A 142 4.91 11.99 -47.59
N ASN A 143 5.63 12.21 -46.49
CA ASN A 143 7.03 12.67 -46.53
C ASN A 143 8.01 11.53 -46.19
N LEU A 144 9.31 11.78 -46.34
CA LEU A 144 10.36 10.79 -46.08
C LEU A 144 10.29 10.23 -44.65
N GLU A 145 10.15 11.09 -43.64
CA GLU A 145 10.01 10.67 -42.24
C GLU A 145 8.77 9.80 -42.01
N GLY A 146 7.65 10.11 -42.68
CA GLY A 146 6.43 9.31 -42.63
C GLY A 146 6.55 7.96 -43.35
N GLN A 147 7.38 7.87 -44.39
CA GLN A 147 7.76 6.59 -44.98
C GLN A 147 8.55 5.73 -43.99
N MET A 148 9.49 6.32 -43.22
CA MET A 148 10.20 5.61 -42.14
C MET A 148 9.23 5.06 -41.07
N VAL A 149 8.19 5.82 -40.69
CA VAL A 149 7.13 5.34 -39.76
C VAL A 149 6.38 4.14 -40.35
N VAL A 150 6.05 4.17 -41.64
CA VAL A 150 5.34 3.08 -42.34
C VAL A 150 6.24 1.83 -42.48
N ASP A 151 7.52 2.01 -42.80
CA ASP A 151 8.49 0.91 -42.96
C ASP A 151 8.81 0.26 -41.62
N PHE A 152 8.95 1.05 -40.55
CA PHE A 152 9.02 0.55 -39.17
C PHE A 152 7.75 -0.23 -38.79
N ALA A 153 6.57 0.30 -39.12
CA ALA A 153 5.31 -0.38 -38.84
C ALA A 153 5.17 -1.72 -39.59
N LYS A 154 5.66 -1.81 -40.83
CA LYS A 154 5.76 -3.08 -41.59
C LYS A 154 6.74 -4.05 -40.95
N ARG A 155 7.96 -3.59 -40.61
CA ARG A 155 9.02 -4.40 -39.98
C ARG A 155 8.57 -5.02 -38.66
N MET A 156 7.79 -4.30 -37.85
CA MET A 156 7.39 -4.70 -36.50
C MET A 156 5.94 -5.23 -36.37
N ASP A 157 5.23 -5.49 -37.48
CA ASP A 157 3.80 -5.89 -37.54
C ASP A 157 2.90 -4.97 -36.68
N MET A 158 3.03 -3.66 -36.87
CA MET A 158 2.29 -2.62 -36.15
C MET A 158 1.24 -1.95 -37.05
N GLY A 159 0.11 -1.57 -36.46
CA GLY A 159 -0.92 -0.75 -37.12
C GLY A 159 -0.89 0.70 -36.63
N VAL A 160 -0.93 1.65 -37.57
CA VAL A 160 -1.03 3.09 -37.32
C VAL A 160 -2.47 3.47 -36.95
N VAL A 161 -2.82 3.31 -35.67
CA VAL A 161 -4.19 3.36 -35.12
C VAL A 161 -4.98 4.59 -35.60
N ASN A 162 -4.34 5.77 -35.65
CA ASN A 162 -4.95 7.04 -36.05
C ASN A 162 -5.58 7.02 -37.46
N THR A 163 -5.12 6.13 -38.35
CA THR A 163 -5.53 6.09 -39.78
C THR A 163 -6.73 5.18 -40.06
N TYR A 164 -7.11 4.31 -39.11
CA TYR A 164 -8.18 3.32 -39.29
C TYR A 164 -9.60 3.87 -39.04
N PHE A 165 -9.74 5.00 -38.35
CA PHE A 165 -11.05 5.53 -37.95
C PHE A 165 -11.46 6.75 -38.80
N GLN A 166 -12.62 6.67 -39.44
CA GLN A 166 -13.20 7.80 -40.17
C GLN A 166 -13.63 8.91 -39.20
N LYS A 167 -13.03 10.10 -39.32
CA LYS A 167 -13.34 11.30 -38.51
C LYS A 167 -13.36 12.55 -39.39
N ARG A 168 -14.06 13.61 -38.93
CA ARG A 168 -13.97 14.96 -39.52
C ARG A 168 -12.50 15.41 -39.56
N GLU A 169 -12.11 16.14 -40.60
CA GLU A 169 -10.71 16.56 -40.84
C GLU A 169 -10.09 17.25 -39.59
N GLU A 170 -10.86 18.11 -38.93
CA GLU A 170 -10.43 18.79 -37.69
C GLU A 170 -10.07 17.84 -36.54
N HIS A 171 -10.64 16.63 -36.52
CA HIS A 171 -10.41 15.58 -35.52
C HIS A 171 -9.35 14.56 -35.99
N ARG A 172 -8.70 14.79 -37.14
CA ARG A 172 -7.55 14.03 -37.66
C ARG A 172 -6.23 14.80 -37.57
N VAL A 173 -6.29 16.14 -37.64
CA VAL A 173 -5.14 17.05 -37.49
C VAL A 173 -4.67 17.12 -36.03
N THR A 174 -3.44 16.69 -35.77
CA THR A 174 -2.83 16.68 -34.42
C THR A 174 -2.01 17.93 -34.12
N TYR A 175 -1.40 18.57 -35.13
CA TYR A 175 -0.61 19.80 -34.98
C TYR A 175 -1.19 20.95 -35.81
N LYS A 176 -1.23 22.15 -35.23
CA LYS A 176 -1.67 23.39 -35.90
C LYS A 176 -0.80 24.59 -35.48
N SER A 177 -0.05 25.17 -36.42
CA SER A 177 0.71 26.40 -36.18
C SER A 177 0.90 27.21 -37.47
N GLY A 178 0.82 28.54 -37.38
CA GLY A 178 1.07 29.44 -38.54
C GLY A 178 0.24 29.13 -39.79
N GLY A 179 -1.03 28.77 -39.64
CA GLY A 179 -1.91 28.32 -40.74
C GLY A 179 -1.68 26.89 -41.23
N ARG A 180 -0.52 26.28 -40.94
CA ARG A 180 -0.21 24.88 -41.27
C ARG A 180 -1.00 23.94 -40.34
N ARG A 181 -1.64 22.95 -40.94
CA ARG A 181 -2.36 21.84 -40.28
C ARG A 181 -1.67 20.53 -40.65
N THR A 182 -1.28 19.71 -39.68
CA THR A 182 -0.50 18.48 -39.89
C THR A 182 -0.91 17.37 -38.93
N GLN A 183 -0.58 16.12 -39.28
CA GLN A 183 -0.69 14.95 -38.41
C GLN A 183 0.74 14.41 -38.27
N VAL A 184 1.23 14.33 -37.03
CA VAL A 184 2.61 13.92 -36.67
C VAL A 184 2.66 13.06 -35.39
N ASP A 185 1.67 13.24 -34.50
CA ASP A 185 1.49 12.44 -33.29
C ASP A 185 0.70 11.16 -33.63
N TYR A 186 1.30 9.98 -33.44
CA TYR A 186 0.69 8.69 -33.75
C TYR A 186 0.64 7.75 -32.56
N ILE A 187 -0.45 6.97 -32.47
CA ILE A 187 -0.54 5.80 -31.61
C ILE A 187 -0.37 4.57 -32.50
N LEU A 188 0.60 3.71 -32.16
CA LEU A 188 0.84 2.42 -32.82
C LEU A 188 0.50 1.29 -31.84
N CYS A 189 -0.08 0.20 -32.34
CA CYS A 189 -0.19 -1.06 -31.59
C CYS A 189 0.15 -2.24 -32.50
N ARG A 190 0.48 -3.41 -31.94
CA ARG A 190 0.65 -4.64 -32.73
C ARG A 190 -0.62 -4.93 -33.53
N ARG A 191 -0.49 -5.40 -34.78
CA ARG A 191 -1.61 -5.66 -35.70
C ARG A 191 -2.62 -6.64 -35.11
N GLY A 192 -2.12 -7.67 -34.42
CA GLY A 192 -2.94 -8.61 -33.64
C GLY A 192 -3.74 -8.01 -32.47
N ASN A 193 -3.48 -6.76 -32.08
CA ASN A 193 -4.15 -6.04 -30.99
C ASN A 193 -5.05 -4.90 -31.48
N LEU A 194 -5.10 -4.60 -32.78
CA LEU A 194 -6.03 -3.60 -33.35
C LEU A 194 -7.50 -3.92 -32.99
N LYS A 195 -7.84 -5.20 -32.84
CA LYS A 195 -9.18 -5.68 -32.42
C LYS A 195 -9.55 -5.30 -30.98
N GLU A 196 -8.57 -4.95 -30.15
CA GLU A 196 -8.77 -4.50 -28.77
C GLU A 196 -9.01 -2.98 -28.71
N ILE A 197 -8.80 -2.25 -29.81
CA ILE A 197 -9.01 -0.81 -29.92
C ILE A 197 -10.40 -0.50 -30.47
N SER A 198 -11.13 0.34 -29.74
CA SER A 198 -12.53 0.66 -30.01
C SER A 198 -12.77 2.05 -30.62
N ASP A 199 -11.89 3.01 -30.34
CA ASP A 199 -11.96 4.38 -30.87
C ASP A 199 -10.57 5.03 -30.80
N CYS A 200 -10.22 5.84 -31.78
CA CYS A 200 -9.10 6.78 -31.73
C CYS A 200 -9.53 8.13 -32.30
N LYS A 201 -9.25 9.22 -31.58
CA LYS A 201 -9.64 10.58 -31.97
C LYS A 201 -8.71 11.65 -31.42
N VAL A 202 -8.58 12.75 -32.15
CA VAL A 202 -7.97 13.99 -31.65
C VAL A 202 -9.03 14.83 -30.93
N VAL A 203 -8.68 15.40 -29.78
CA VAL A 203 -9.57 16.28 -29.01
C VAL A 203 -9.39 17.73 -29.48
N VAL A 204 -10.46 18.34 -29.99
CA VAL A 204 -10.52 19.74 -30.39
C VAL A 204 -11.14 20.58 -29.26
N GLY A 205 -10.59 21.77 -29.00
CA GLY A 205 -11.10 22.72 -28.00
C GLY A 205 -10.42 22.69 -26.62
N GLU A 206 -9.54 21.72 -26.34
CA GLU A 206 -8.77 21.66 -25.09
C GLU A 206 -7.27 21.84 -25.38
N SER A 207 -6.77 23.09 -25.36
CA SER A 207 -5.37 23.41 -25.65
C SER A 207 -4.44 23.13 -24.46
N VAL A 208 -4.06 21.86 -24.27
CA VAL A 208 -3.00 21.48 -23.32
C VAL A 208 -1.63 21.98 -23.79
N ALA A 209 -1.42 22.06 -25.10
CA ALA A 209 -0.34 22.79 -25.76
C ALA A 209 -0.92 23.78 -26.78
N ARG A 210 -0.17 24.84 -27.12
CA ARG A 210 -0.61 25.86 -28.11
C ARG A 210 -0.62 25.35 -29.56
N GLN A 211 0.15 24.30 -29.86
CA GLN A 211 0.35 23.80 -31.22
C GLN A 211 -0.09 22.33 -31.40
N HIS A 212 0.20 21.44 -30.43
CA HIS A 212 -0.22 20.03 -30.44
C HIS A 212 -1.59 19.83 -29.80
N ARG A 213 -2.33 18.83 -30.29
CA ARG A 213 -3.66 18.41 -29.82
C ARG A 213 -3.60 16.96 -29.34
N MET A 214 -4.21 16.71 -28.19
CA MET A 214 -4.19 15.39 -27.56
C MET A 214 -4.89 14.33 -28.41
N VAL A 215 -4.15 13.28 -28.77
CA VAL A 215 -4.68 12.04 -29.37
C VAL A 215 -5.11 11.10 -28.25
N VAL A 216 -6.32 10.54 -28.34
CA VAL A 216 -6.87 9.61 -27.35
C VAL A 216 -7.34 8.32 -28.03
N CYS A 217 -6.75 7.20 -27.62
CA CYS A 217 -7.12 5.85 -28.03
C CYS A 217 -7.83 5.12 -26.86
N ARG A 218 -8.88 4.35 -27.15
CA ARG A 218 -9.62 3.53 -26.18
C ARG A 218 -9.43 2.05 -26.45
N MET A 219 -8.60 1.40 -25.65
CA MET A 219 -8.30 -0.04 -25.72
C MET A 219 -9.01 -0.83 -24.61
N THR A 220 -9.44 -2.07 -24.89
CA THR A 220 -10.10 -2.97 -23.93
C THR A 220 -9.34 -4.30 -23.83
N LEU A 221 -8.70 -4.54 -22.69
CA LEU A 221 -7.95 -5.78 -22.43
C LEU A 221 -8.89 -6.93 -22.04
N MET A 222 -8.73 -8.11 -22.66
CA MET A 222 -9.55 -9.30 -22.36
C MET A 222 -8.82 -10.32 -21.47
N VAL A 223 -9.28 -10.47 -20.23
CA VAL A 223 -8.70 -11.40 -19.24
C VAL A 223 -9.40 -12.77 -19.28
N CYS A 224 -8.70 -13.83 -19.70
CA CYS A 224 -9.28 -15.17 -19.86
C CYS A 224 -8.98 -16.13 -18.70
N LYS A 225 -9.97 -16.37 -17.82
CA LYS A 225 -9.90 -17.46 -16.81
C LYS A 225 -9.90 -18.84 -17.48
N THR A 226 -8.86 -19.64 -17.22
CA THR A 226 -8.59 -20.85 -18.01
C THR A 226 -9.26 -22.13 -17.48
N LYS A 227 -9.76 -22.98 -18.39
CA LYS A 227 -10.24 -24.35 -18.09
C LYS A 227 -9.07 -25.32 -17.84
N ARG A 228 -9.30 -26.32 -16.97
CA ARG A 228 -8.32 -27.36 -16.58
C ARG A 228 -8.11 -28.41 -17.69
N SER A 229 -6.87 -28.87 -17.86
CA SER A 229 -6.49 -29.94 -18.81
C SER A 229 -6.75 -31.36 -18.28
N LYS A 230 -6.81 -32.34 -19.19
CA LYS A 230 -6.92 -33.79 -18.87
C LYS A 230 -5.56 -34.37 -18.44
N ILE A 231 -5.58 -35.37 -17.56
CA ILE A 231 -4.40 -35.92 -16.85
C ILE A 231 -3.92 -37.26 -17.45
N GLU A 232 -2.61 -37.51 -17.41
CA GLU A 232 -1.93 -38.72 -17.92
C GLU A 232 -2.12 -39.97 -17.03
N LYS A 233 -1.80 -41.15 -17.60
CA LYS A 233 -1.99 -42.47 -16.97
C LYS A 233 -0.79 -42.85 -16.09
N LYS A 234 -1.02 -43.27 -14.83
CA LYS A 234 0.05 -43.63 -13.87
C LYS A 234 0.22 -45.14 -13.66
N THR A 235 1.44 -45.56 -13.29
CA THR A 235 1.81 -46.94 -12.95
C THR A 235 1.19 -47.38 -11.61
N LYS A 236 0.74 -48.64 -11.51
CA LYS A 236 0.02 -49.19 -10.35
C LYS A 236 0.95 -49.68 -9.22
N TRP A 237 1.87 -48.82 -8.75
CA TRP A 237 2.89 -49.15 -7.75
C TRP A 237 2.38 -49.87 -6.47
N TRP A 238 1.14 -49.61 -6.06
CA TRP A 238 0.52 -50.24 -4.89
C TRP A 238 0.37 -51.77 -4.99
N LYS A 239 0.48 -52.36 -6.18
CA LYS A 239 0.51 -53.82 -6.36
C LYS A 239 1.74 -54.49 -5.74
N LEU A 240 2.86 -53.77 -5.55
CA LEU A 240 4.07 -54.28 -4.89
C LEU A 240 3.86 -54.65 -3.40
N LYS A 241 2.68 -54.38 -2.83
CA LYS A 241 2.27 -54.91 -1.52
C LYS A 241 1.88 -56.39 -1.54
N LYS A 242 1.66 -56.98 -2.72
CA LYS A 242 1.50 -58.43 -2.88
C LYS A 242 2.89 -59.04 -3.10
N GLU A 243 3.18 -60.10 -2.35
CA GLU A 243 4.48 -60.77 -2.35
C GLU A 243 4.84 -61.29 -3.75
N GLU A 244 3.92 -62.04 -4.38
CA GLU A 244 3.97 -62.50 -5.77
C GLU A 244 4.41 -61.40 -6.76
N CYS A 245 3.84 -60.20 -6.65
CA CYS A 245 4.14 -59.09 -7.55
C CYS A 245 5.48 -58.38 -7.25
N CYS A 246 5.99 -58.42 -6.01
CA CYS A 246 7.35 -57.93 -5.70
C CYS A 246 8.41 -58.95 -6.16
N GLU A 247 8.13 -60.25 -6.09
CA GLU A 247 9.02 -61.29 -6.63
C GLU A 247 9.08 -61.29 -8.16
N GLU A 248 7.94 -61.25 -8.85
CA GLU A 248 7.90 -61.13 -10.32
C GLU A 248 8.61 -59.85 -10.80
N PHE A 249 8.42 -58.74 -10.08
CA PHE A 249 9.11 -57.47 -10.36
C PHE A 249 10.63 -57.58 -10.14
N ARG A 250 11.08 -58.19 -9.04
CA ARG A 250 12.51 -58.46 -8.78
C ARG A 250 13.13 -59.32 -9.87
N GLN A 251 12.45 -60.38 -10.30
CA GLN A 251 12.95 -61.32 -11.30
C GLN A 251 13.06 -60.66 -12.68
N LYS A 252 12.03 -59.93 -13.11
CA LYS A 252 12.05 -59.18 -14.38
C LYS A 252 13.04 -58.02 -14.37
N LEU A 253 13.25 -57.36 -13.23
CA LEU A 253 14.30 -56.35 -13.09
C LEU A 253 15.71 -56.95 -13.21
N ARG A 254 15.96 -58.11 -12.58
CA ARG A 254 17.23 -58.86 -12.73
C ARG A 254 17.47 -59.33 -14.17
N GLN A 255 16.44 -59.77 -14.88
CA GLN A 255 16.53 -60.11 -16.31
C GLN A 255 16.81 -58.87 -17.17
N ALA A 256 16.16 -57.73 -16.91
CA ALA A 256 16.40 -56.49 -17.63
C ALA A 256 17.82 -55.92 -17.40
N LEU A 257 18.47 -56.27 -16.30
CA LEU A 257 19.85 -55.92 -15.94
C LEU A 257 20.87 -57.01 -16.32
N GLY A 258 20.53 -57.91 -17.25
CA GLY A 258 21.47 -58.89 -17.80
C GLY A 258 22.01 -59.94 -16.81
N GLY A 259 21.35 -60.13 -15.66
CA GLY A 259 21.76 -61.10 -14.65
C GLY A 259 22.84 -60.63 -13.67
N GLN A 260 23.33 -59.38 -13.77
CA GLN A 260 24.23 -58.83 -12.75
C GLN A 260 23.48 -58.48 -11.45
N VAL A 261 24.14 -58.68 -10.31
CA VAL A 261 23.56 -58.46 -8.97
C VAL A 261 23.62 -56.98 -8.54
N VAL A 262 24.50 -56.20 -9.17
CA VAL A 262 24.79 -54.80 -8.84
C VAL A 262 24.04 -53.89 -9.82
N LEU A 263 23.39 -52.85 -9.30
CA LEU A 263 22.76 -51.81 -10.12
C LEU A 263 23.85 -50.96 -10.81
N PRO A 264 23.65 -50.50 -12.06
CA PRO A 264 24.61 -49.61 -12.73
C PRO A 264 24.96 -48.39 -11.89
N ASP A 265 26.22 -47.97 -11.93
CA ASP A 265 26.74 -46.81 -11.18
C ASP A 265 26.08 -45.48 -11.58
N ASP A 266 25.34 -45.46 -12.70
CA ASP A 266 24.55 -44.33 -13.19
C ASP A 266 23.09 -44.37 -12.72
N TRP A 267 22.61 -43.21 -12.25
CA TRP A 267 21.28 -43.03 -11.68
C TRP A 267 20.18 -42.95 -12.74
N GLU A 268 20.42 -42.26 -13.86
CA GLU A 268 19.38 -41.96 -14.86
C GLU A 268 18.98 -43.25 -15.60
N THR A 269 19.97 -44.03 -16.04
CA THR A 269 19.79 -45.38 -16.60
C THR A 269 19.05 -46.30 -15.62
N THR A 270 19.47 -46.32 -14.35
CA THR A 270 18.86 -47.17 -13.31
C THR A 270 17.39 -46.79 -13.03
N ALA A 271 17.10 -45.49 -12.96
CA ALA A 271 15.74 -44.98 -12.73
C ALA A 271 14.81 -45.24 -13.92
N GLU A 272 15.32 -45.27 -15.16
CA GLU A 272 14.55 -45.63 -16.36
C GLU A 272 14.16 -47.10 -16.39
N VAL A 273 15.11 -48.01 -16.16
CA VAL A 273 14.87 -49.47 -16.13
C VAL A 273 13.83 -49.84 -15.05
N ILE A 274 13.92 -49.21 -13.87
CA ILE A 274 12.93 -49.38 -12.79
C ILE A 274 11.53 -48.91 -13.22
N ARG A 275 11.41 -47.74 -13.86
CA ARG A 275 10.13 -47.18 -14.33
C ARG A 275 9.51 -48.06 -15.43
N GLU A 276 10.31 -48.56 -16.37
CA GLU A 276 9.80 -49.38 -17.47
C GLU A 276 9.36 -50.78 -17.02
N THR A 277 10.17 -51.47 -16.20
CA THR A 277 9.80 -52.75 -15.59
C THR A 277 8.54 -52.60 -14.72
N GLY A 278 8.41 -51.48 -13.99
CA GLY A 278 7.22 -51.18 -13.18
C GLY A 278 5.95 -51.04 -14.03
N ARG A 279 6.05 -50.37 -15.19
CA ARG A 279 4.95 -50.27 -16.17
C ARG A 279 4.56 -51.64 -16.73
N LYS A 280 5.55 -52.48 -17.10
CA LYS A 280 5.33 -53.82 -17.69
C LYS A 280 4.69 -54.80 -16.70
N VAL A 281 5.13 -54.83 -15.44
CA VAL A 281 4.65 -55.81 -14.43
C VAL A 281 3.35 -55.35 -13.73
N LEU A 282 3.28 -54.08 -13.31
CA LEU A 282 2.18 -53.61 -12.46
C LEU A 282 0.99 -53.07 -13.29
N GLY A 283 1.27 -52.59 -14.51
CA GLY A 283 0.31 -51.99 -15.43
C GLY A 283 -0.05 -50.54 -15.05
N VAL A 284 -0.85 -49.90 -15.92
CA VAL A 284 -1.29 -48.50 -15.81
C VAL A 284 -2.77 -48.35 -15.44
N SER A 285 -3.14 -47.21 -14.82
CA SER A 285 -4.51 -46.89 -14.39
C SER A 285 -5.41 -46.39 -15.52
N SER A 286 -6.66 -46.87 -15.58
CA SER A 286 -7.73 -46.25 -16.36
C SER A 286 -8.19 -44.96 -15.67
N GLY A 287 -8.27 -43.86 -16.43
CA GLY A 287 -8.41 -42.50 -15.91
C GLY A 287 -9.80 -42.10 -15.41
N ARG A 288 -10.36 -42.81 -14.43
CA ARG A 288 -11.44 -42.28 -13.57
C ARG A 288 -10.85 -41.82 -12.24
N ARG A 289 -11.29 -40.65 -11.79
CA ARG A 289 -10.87 -40.04 -10.53
C ARG A 289 -11.35 -40.93 -9.38
N LYS A 290 -10.43 -41.43 -8.56
CA LYS A 290 -10.77 -41.79 -7.19
C LYS A 290 -10.94 -40.46 -6.45
N GLU A 291 -12.06 -40.27 -5.76
CA GLU A 291 -12.33 -39.02 -5.07
C GLU A 291 -11.19 -38.71 -4.09
N ASP A 292 -10.79 -37.44 -4.05
CA ASP A 292 -9.74 -36.97 -3.14
C ASP A 292 -10.21 -37.26 -1.71
N LYS A 293 -9.34 -37.88 -0.90
CA LYS A 293 -9.70 -38.33 0.45
C LYS A 293 -10.37 -37.19 1.23
N GLU A 294 -11.50 -37.54 1.83
CA GLU A 294 -12.45 -36.59 2.39
C GLU A 294 -11.82 -35.68 3.44
N THR A 295 -12.27 -34.43 3.47
CA THR A 295 -11.94 -33.48 4.52
C THR A 295 -12.33 -34.04 5.89
N TRP A 296 -11.47 -33.80 6.88
CA TRP A 296 -11.56 -34.32 8.26
C TRP A 296 -12.84 -34.00 9.06
N TRP A 297 -13.79 -33.25 8.49
CA TRP A 297 -15.11 -32.89 9.05
C TRP A 297 -16.29 -33.52 8.26
N TRP A 298 -16.02 -34.49 7.38
CA TRP A 298 -17.03 -35.16 6.56
C TRP A 298 -17.74 -36.27 7.35
N ASN A 299 -19.07 -36.29 7.33
CA ASN A 299 -19.89 -37.31 8.00
C ASN A 299 -21.05 -37.80 7.10
N GLU A 300 -21.63 -38.94 7.45
CA GLU A 300 -22.70 -39.58 6.65
C GLU A 300 -23.96 -38.71 6.52
N GLU A 301 -24.30 -37.95 7.57
CA GLU A 301 -25.46 -37.03 7.59
C GLU A 301 -25.33 -35.90 6.56
N VAL A 302 -24.13 -35.31 6.43
CA VAL A 302 -23.82 -34.32 5.40
C VAL A 302 -23.85 -34.95 4.01
N GLN A 303 -23.35 -36.17 3.86
CA GLN A 303 -23.35 -36.90 2.60
C GLN A 303 -24.76 -37.19 2.09
N ASP A 304 -25.63 -37.79 2.93
CA ASP A 304 -27.03 -38.06 2.61
C ASP A 304 -27.81 -36.76 2.34
N SER A 305 -27.63 -35.72 3.15
CA SER A 305 -28.24 -34.41 2.92
C SER A 305 -27.84 -33.83 1.55
N ILE A 306 -26.56 -33.96 1.15
CA ILE A 306 -26.07 -33.51 -0.16
C ILE A 306 -26.65 -34.37 -1.30
N GLN A 307 -26.79 -35.69 -1.10
CA GLN A 307 -27.42 -36.59 -2.08
C GLN A 307 -28.90 -36.23 -2.30
N ARG A 308 -29.69 -36.03 -1.24
CA ARG A 308 -31.10 -35.60 -1.34
C ARG A 308 -31.22 -34.27 -2.08
N LYS A 309 -30.37 -33.29 -1.78
CA LYS A 309 -30.32 -32.02 -2.51
C LYS A 309 -29.94 -32.21 -4.00
N ARG A 310 -29.07 -33.17 -4.34
CA ARG A 310 -28.75 -33.49 -5.75
C ARG A 310 -29.95 -34.14 -6.47
N LEU A 311 -30.70 -35.01 -5.80
CA LEU A 311 -31.92 -35.63 -6.35
C LEU A 311 -33.02 -34.60 -6.58
N ALA A 312 -33.32 -33.74 -5.59
CA ALA A 312 -34.29 -32.66 -5.75
C ALA A 312 -33.88 -31.64 -6.81
N LYS A 313 -32.56 -31.34 -6.93
CA LYS A 313 -32.08 -30.54 -8.07
C LYS A 313 -32.37 -31.24 -9.40
N LYS A 314 -32.12 -32.54 -9.51
CA LYS A 314 -32.36 -33.31 -10.74
C LYS A 314 -33.85 -33.36 -11.13
N LYS A 315 -34.76 -33.43 -10.15
CA LYS A 315 -36.22 -33.25 -10.38
C LYS A 315 -36.54 -31.85 -10.90
N TRP A 316 -36.04 -30.80 -10.24
CA TRP A 316 -36.25 -29.42 -10.65
C TRP A 316 -35.68 -29.12 -12.06
N ASP A 317 -34.49 -29.64 -12.37
CA ASP A 317 -33.85 -29.51 -13.68
C ASP A 317 -34.65 -30.22 -14.80
N MET A 318 -35.50 -31.21 -14.47
CA MET A 318 -36.41 -31.88 -15.42
C MET A 318 -37.74 -31.13 -15.57
N ASP A 319 -38.52 -30.99 -14.49
CA ASP A 319 -39.93 -30.58 -14.60
C ASP A 319 -40.15 -29.06 -14.46
N ARG A 320 -39.14 -28.34 -13.94
CA ARG A 320 -39.11 -26.86 -13.75
C ARG A 320 -40.30 -26.24 -13.00
N THR A 321 -41.13 -27.01 -12.30
CA THR A 321 -42.25 -26.54 -11.47
C THR A 321 -41.77 -25.75 -10.23
N GLU A 322 -42.60 -24.82 -9.74
CA GLU A 322 -42.25 -24.00 -8.56
C GLU A 322 -42.22 -24.83 -7.26
N GLU A 323 -43.01 -25.91 -7.17
CA GLU A 323 -42.97 -26.87 -6.06
C GLU A 323 -41.62 -27.58 -5.96
N ASN A 324 -41.12 -28.14 -7.07
CA ASN A 324 -39.78 -28.75 -7.13
C ASN A 324 -38.67 -27.73 -6.85
N ARG A 325 -38.85 -26.46 -7.26
CA ARG A 325 -37.93 -25.36 -6.94
C ARG A 325 -37.93 -25.05 -5.43
N GLN A 326 -39.07 -25.14 -4.77
CA GLN A 326 -39.20 -24.94 -3.33
C GLN A 326 -38.60 -26.11 -2.53
N GLU A 327 -38.88 -27.37 -2.92
CA GLU A 327 -38.25 -28.58 -2.34
C GLU A 327 -36.72 -28.49 -2.41
N TYR A 328 -36.17 -28.10 -3.57
CA TYR A 328 -34.73 -27.87 -3.74
C TYR A 328 -34.18 -26.75 -2.84
N LYS A 329 -34.88 -25.60 -2.71
CA LYS A 329 -34.46 -24.50 -1.81
C LYS A 329 -34.45 -24.95 -0.34
N GLU A 330 -35.41 -25.74 0.10
CA GLU A 330 -35.47 -26.25 1.47
C GLU A 330 -34.36 -27.25 1.77
N LEU A 331 -34.12 -28.21 0.86
CA LEU A 331 -32.99 -29.13 0.98
C LEU A 331 -31.64 -28.41 0.90
N GLN A 332 -31.53 -27.32 0.12
CA GLN A 332 -30.33 -26.47 0.12
C GLN A 332 -30.11 -25.76 1.47
N ARG A 333 -31.18 -25.28 2.13
CA ARG A 333 -31.11 -24.73 3.49
C ARG A 333 -30.72 -25.80 4.52
N ARG A 334 -31.28 -27.01 4.40
CA ARG A 334 -30.98 -28.15 5.30
C ARG A 334 -29.51 -28.58 5.20
N VAL A 335 -28.97 -28.74 3.99
CA VAL A 335 -27.54 -29.03 3.76
C VAL A 335 -26.63 -27.97 4.39
N LYS A 336 -26.98 -26.68 4.34
CA LYS A 336 -26.18 -25.63 4.99
C LYS A 336 -26.12 -25.80 6.51
N ARG A 337 -27.21 -26.22 7.16
CA ARG A 337 -27.24 -26.45 8.62
C ARG A 337 -26.38 -27.66 9.00
N GLU A 338 -26.54 -28.80 8.32
CA GLU A 338 -25.80 -30.01 8.67
C GLU A 338 -24.28 -29.86 8.39
N VAL A 339 -23.88 -29.18 7.31
CA VAL A 339 -22.47 -28.84 7.06
C VAL A 339 -21.89 -27.91 8.14
N SER A 340 -22.72 -27.03 8.73
CA SER A 340 -22.29 -26.17 9.83
C SER A 340 -22.08 -26.97 11.12
N LYS A 341 -23.04 -27.83 11.48
CA LYS A 341 -22.93 -28.73 12.64
C LYS A 341 -21.73 -29.67 12.55
N ALA A 342 -21.55 -30.34 11.41
CA ALA A 342 -20.47 -31.30 11.21
C ALA A 342 -19.08 -30.63 11.36
N LYS A 343 -18.93 -29.40 10.85
CA LYS A 343 -17.71 -28.61 11.08
C LYS A 343 -17.52 -28.24 12.54
N GLN A 344 -18.57 -27.75 13.21
CA GLN A 344 -18.46 -27.30 14.61
C GLN A 344 -18.11 -28.45 15.55
N LYS A 345 -18.79 -29.60 15.43
CA LYS A 345 -18.48 -30.81 16.18
C LYS A 345 -17.05 -31.30 15.93
N ALA A 346 -16.59 -31.29 14.68
CA ALA A 346 -15.23 -31.67 14.36
C ALA A 346 -14.19 -30.73 14.99
N TYR A 347 -14.46 -29.42 15.08
CA TYR A 347 -13.60 -28.48 15.80
C TYR A 347 -13.60 -28.74 17.32
N GLU A 348 -14.74 -29.01 17.95
CA GLU A 348 -14.81 -29.37 19.38
C GLU A 348 -14.02 -30.66 19.68
N GLU A 349 -14.12 -31.68 18.82
CA GLU A 349 -13.31 -32.90 18.86
C GLU A 349 -11.82 -32.67 18.54
N LEU A 350 -11.45 -31.54 17.92
CA LEU A 350 -10.05 -31.16 17.68
C LEU A 350 -9.47 -30.44 18.91
N TYR A 351 -10.22 -29.54 19.52
CA TYR A 351 -9.81 -28.81 20.72
C TYR A 351 -9.65 -29.74 21.93
N THR A 352 -10.59 -30.67 22.16
CA THR A 352 -10.48 -31.68 23.24
C THR A 352 -9.29 -32.65 23.06
N ARG A 353 -8.74 -32.80 21.85
CA ARG A 353 -7.49 -33.56 21.64
C ARG A 353 -6.22 -32.76 21.96
N LEU A 354 -6.26 -31.44 21.87
CA LEU A 354 -5.10 -30.58 22.13
C LEU A 354 -4.73 -30.53 23.62
N ASP A 355 -5.69 -30.76 24.52
CA ASP A 355 -5.46 -30.91 25.96
C ASP A 355 -4.83 -32.27 26.36
N THR A 356 -4.58 -33.17 25.40
CA THR A 356 -3.92 -34.45 25.65
C THR A 356 -2.44 -34.43 25.27
N ARG A 357 -1.62 -35.20 25.98
CA ARG A 357 -0.16 -35.36 25.75
C ARG A 357 0.25 -35.83 24.34
N GLU A 358 -0.71 -36.20 23.48
CA GLU A 358 -0.45 -36.53 22.08
C GLU A 358 -0.59 -35.32 21.14
N GLY A 359 -1.47 -34.36 21.43
CA GLY A 359 -1.67 -33.13 20.64
C GLY A 359 -0.44 -32.21 20.64
N GLU A 360 0.32 -32.22 21.74
CA GLU A 360 1.59 -31.49 21.90
C GLU A 360 2.59 -31.81 20.76
N LYS A 361 2.62 -33.07 20.28
CA LYS A 361 3.51 -33.52 19.19
C LYS A 361 3.11 -33.04 17.79
N ASP A 362 1.90 -32.54 17.59
CA ASP A 362 1.49 -31.89 16.34
C ASP A 362 1.86 -30.40 16.36
N LEU A 363 1.74 -29.73 17.52
CA LEU A 363 2.20 -28.35 17.71
C LEU A 363 3.73 -28.23 17.54
N TYR A 364 4.50 -29.13 18.17
CA TYR A 364 5.96 -29.22 18.01
C TYR A 364 6.40 -29.48 16.55
N ARG A 365 5.55 -30.10 15.72
CA ARG A 365 5.86 -30.38 14.32
C ARG A 365 5.75 -29.15 13.44
N LEU A 366 4.77 -28.28 13.71
CA LEU A 366 4.63 -26.97 13.07
C LEU A 366 5.73 -25.99 13.51
N ALA A 367 6.09 -25.98 14.80
CA ALA A 367 7.19 -25.16 15.32
C ALA A 367 8.55 -25.57 14.72
N ARG A 368 8.90 -26.87 14.73
CA ARG A 368 10.15 -27.40 14.13
C ARG A 368 10.22 -27.29 12.60
N GLN A 369 9.17 -26.82 11.94
CA GLN A 369 9.21 -26.53 10.50
C GLN A 369 9.53 -25.07 10.21
N ARG A 370 9.27 -24.14 11.14
CA ARG A 370 9.72 -22.74 11.07
C ARG A 370 11.12 -22.53 11.66
N ASP A 371 11.49 -23.25 12.71
CA ASP A 371 12.81 -23.14 13.35
C ASP A 371 13.97 -23.77 12.54
N ARG A 372 13.66 -24.46 11.43
CA ARG A 372 14.66 -25.08 10.54
C ARG A 372 15.03 -24.26 9.31
N ASP A 373 14.23 -23.25 8.96
CA ASP A 373 14.47 -22.38 7.81
C ASP A 373 15.27 -21.11 8.22
N GLY A 374 16.01 -21.17 9.34
CA GLY A 374 16.69 -20.00 9.93
C GLY A 374 17.83 -20.31 10.90
N LYS A 375 18.57 -21.41 10.70
CA LYS A 375 19.79 -21.74 11.46
C LYS A 375 20.86 -22.36 10.57
N ASP A 376 22.01 -21.69 10.47
CA ASP A 376 23.24 -22.31 9.97
C ASP A 376 23.77 -23.34 10.96
N MET A 377 24.20 -24.48 10.43
CA MET A 377 24.80 -25.59 11.18
C MET A 377 25.90 -26.24 10.34
N GLN A 378 27.15 -25.80 10.51
CA GLN A 378 28.31 -26.57 10.08
C GLN A 378 28.69 -27.55 11.19
N GLN A 379 28.63 -28.85 10.89
CA GLN A 379 29.24 -29.90 11.69
C GLN A 379 29.87 -30.92 10.74
N LYS A 380 31.09 -31.36 11.04
CA LYS A 380 31.81 -32.35 10.24
C LYS A 380 31.11 -33.70 10.36
N VAL A 381 30.84 -34.35 9.22
CA VAL A 381 30.15 -35.65 9.14
C VAL A 381 31.12 -36.70 8.62
N ASP A 382 31.29 -37.79 9.38
CA ASP A 382 32.09 -38.95 8.97
C ASP A 382 31.40 -39.77 7.86
N LYS A 383 32.17 -40.63 7.16
CA LYS A 383 31.65 -41.52 6.11
C LYS A 383 30.45 -42.35 6.57
N ILE A 384 29.34 -42.21 5.83
CA ILE A 384 28.06 -42.87 6.06
C ILE A 384 28.24 -44.39 5.91
N ARG A 385 27.90 -45.17 6.94
CA ARG A 385 28.06 -46.63 6.90
C ARG A 385 26.83 -47.31 6.28
N LYS A 386 27.04 -48.45 5.59
CA LYS A 386 25.94 -49.28 5.02
C LYS A 386 24.86 -49.61 6.06
N ASP A 387 25.25 -49.82 7.32
CA ASP A 387 24.34 -50.10 8.43
C ASP A 387 23.40 -48.93 8.77
N GLU A 388 23.81 -47.69 8.53
CA GLU A 388 23.01 -46.48 8.77
C GLU A 388 21.96 -46.31 7.68
N VAL A 389 22.35 -46.50 6.42
CA VAL A 389 21.42 -46.55 5.27
C VAL A 389 20.38 -47.66 5.47
N ARG A 390 20.79 -48.84 5.95
CA ARG A 390 19.89 -49.96 6.30
C ARG A 390 18.92 -49.59 7.42
N LYS A 391 19.38 -48.93 8.49
CA LYS A 391 18.53 -48.44 9.59
C LYS A 391 17.57 -47.34 9.12
N ALA A 392 18.00 -46.46 8.21
CA ALA A 392 17.17 -45.41 7.63
C ALA A 392 16.03 -45.97 6.78
N LEU A 393 16.33 -46.87 5.82
CA LEU A 393 15.32 -47.52 4.98
C LEU A 393 14.27 -48.29 5.79
N LYS A 394 14.67 -48.98 6.87
CA LYS A 394 13.73 -49.63 7.81
C LYS A 394 12.81 -48.63 8.53
N ARG A 395 13.30 -47.43 8.88
CA ARG A 395 12.52 -46.39 9.59
C ARG A 395 11.59 -45.56 8.70
N MET A 396 11.77 -45.55 7.37
CA MET A 396 10.92 -44.76 6.48
C MET A 396 9.49 -45.31 6.38
N LYS A 397 8.48 -44.45 6.54
CA LYS A 397 7.06 -44.83 6.35
C LYS A 397 6.72 -44.98 4.86
N SER A 398 6.09 -46.10 4.50
CA SER A 398 5.56 -46.36 3.15
C SER A 398 4.30 -45.51 2.88
N GLY A 399 3.95 -45.27 1.62
CA GLY A 399 2.79 -44.48 1.22
C GLY A 399 3.00 -42.96 1.17
N LYS A 400 4.25 -42.49 1.16
CA LYS A 400 4.58 -41.08 0.91
C LYS A 400 4.36 -40.70 -0.56
N ALA A 401 4.18 -39.40 -0.82
CA ALA A 401 4.17 -38.89 -2.18
C ALA A 401 5.52 -39.17 -2.87
N VAL A 402 5.46 -39.67 -4.11
CA VAL A 402 6.63 -39.90 -4.96
C VAL A 402 7.28 -38.57 -5.36
N GLY A 403 8.61 -38.59 -5.47
CA GLY A 403 9.41 -37.45 -5.95
C GLY A 403 9.21 -37.16 -7.44
N PRO A 404 9.95 -36.19 -8.02
CA PRO A 404 9.92 -35.92 -9.45
C PRO A 404 10.27 -37.16 -10.31
N ASP A 405 11.01 -38.11 -9.74
CA ASP A 405 11.48 -39.34 -10.38
C ASP A 405 10.40 -40.44 -10.45
N ASP A 406 9.23 -40.24 -9.83
CA ASP A 406 8.06 -41.16 -9.76
C ASP A 406 8.35 -42.54 -9.14
N ILE A 407 9.51 -42.76 -8.50
CA ILE A 407 9.89 -43.99 -7.78
C ILE A 407 9.48 -43.91 -6.30
N PRO A 408 8.56 -44.77 -5.81
CA PRO A 408 8.18 -44.81 -4.39
C PRO A 408 9.19 -45.56 -3.50
N VAL A 409 9.20 -45.22 -2.21
CA VAL A 409 10.05 -45.85 -1.16
C VAL A 409 9.83 -47.37 -1.08
N GLU A 410 8.63 -47.84 -1.44
CA GLU A 410 8.27 -49.23 -1.60
C GLU A 410 9.19 -50.00 -2.57
N VAL A 411 9.71 -49.35 -3.63
CA VAL A 411 10.66 -49.97 -4.57
C VAL A 411 11.99 -50.23 -3.88
N TRP A 412 12.57 -49.24 -3.20
CA TRP A 412 13.83 -49.37 -2.46
C TRP A 412 13.74 -50.42 -1.35
N LYS A 413 12.57 -50.56 -0.71
CA LYS A 413 12.30 -51.65 0.25
C LYS A 413 12.16 -53.02 -0.41
N CYS A 414 11.56 -53.12 -1.60
CA CYS A 414 11.50 -54.36 -2.37
C CYS A 414 12.91 -54.75 -2.90
N LEU A 415 13.84 -53.80 -3.13
CA LEU A 415 15.20 -54.09 -3.60
C LEU A 415 16.21 -54.57 -2.52
N GLY A 416 15.96 -54.31 -1.24
CA GLY A 416 16.74 -54.89 -0.13
C GLY A 416 18.20 -54.42 -0.07
N GLU A 417 19.15 -55.34 0.19
CA GLU A 417 20.57 -55.00 0.38
C GLU A 417 21.22 -54.36 -0.85
N ALA A 418 20.81 -54.70 -2.07
CA ALA A 418 21.31 -54.07 -3.29
C ALA A 418 21.03 -52.55 -3.32
N ALA A 419 19.90 -52.11 -2.74
CA ALA A 419 19.61 -50.69 -2.57
C ALA A 419 20.43 -50.04 -1.45
N VAL A 420 20.74 -50.77 -0.37
CA VAL A 420 21.58 -50.28 0.73
C VAL A 420 23.01 -50.01 0.23
N GLU A 421 23.56 -50.93 -0.56
CA GLU A 421 24.91 -50.86 -1.10
C GLU A 421 25.06 -49.73 -2.13
N PHE A 422 24.13 -49.63 -3.09
CA PHE A 422 24.10 -48.56 -4.07
C PHE A 422 23.97 -47.17 -3.41
N LEU A 423 23.00 -46.99 -2.51
CA LEU A 423 22.77 -45.70 -1.85
C LEU A 423 23.92 -45.31 -0.92
N ALA A 424 24.55 -46.25 -0.21
CA ALA A 424 25.71 -45.94 0.63
C ALA A 424 26.93 -45.49 -0.19
N ASN A 425 27.19 -46.11 -1.34
CA ASN A 425 28.28 -45.71 -2.22
C ASN A 425 28.00 -44.34 -2.86
N LEU A 426 26.76 -44.11 -3.32
CA LEU A 426 26.32 -42.83 -3.89
C LEU A 426 26.46 -41.68 -2.89
N PHE A 427 25.97 -41.84 -1.66
CA PHE A 427 26.03 -40.77 -0.65
C PHE A 427 27.46 -40.49 -0.15
N ASN A 428 28.33 -41.49 -0.04
CA ASN A 428 29.73 -41.25 0.33
C ASN A 428 30.52 -40.54 -0.78
N ARG A 429 30.24 -40.83 -2.07
CA ARG A 429 30.82 -40.06 -3.19
C ARG A 429 30.42 -38.58 -3.14
N VAL A 430 29.16 -38.29 -2.83
CA VAL A 430 28.69 -36.90 -2.65
C VAL A 430 29.39 -36.22 -1.45
N LEU A 431 29.70 -36.97 -0.39
CA LEU A 431 30.41 -36.45 0.79
C LEU A 431 31.89 -36.15 0.53
N GLU A 432 32.58 -36.96 -0.29
CA GLU A 432 34.00 -36.76 -0.60
C GLU A 432 34.27 -35.54 -1.48
N ASN A 433 33.25 -35.02 -2.19
CA ASN A 433 33.39 -33.89 -3.13
C ASN A 433 33.36 -32.49 -2.47
N LEU A 434 33.06 -32.37 -1.16
CA LEU A 434 32.68 -31.09 -0.54
C LEU A 434 33.78 -30.34 0.23
N GLU A 435 35.04 -30.79 0.25
CA GLU A 435 35.97 -30.40 1.33
C GLU A 435 37.22 -29.54 0.97
N LYS A 436 37.64 -29.33 -0.29
CA LYS A 436 39.04 -28.83 -0.56
C LYS A 436 39.27 -27.88 -1.77
N ALA A 437 39.10 -26.58 -1.55
CA ALA A 437 39.66 -25.52 -2.43
C ALA A 437 40.52 -24.47 -1.70
N TYR A 438 40.00 -23.87 -0.62
CA TYR A 438 40.62 -22.72 0.05
C TYR A 438 42.02 -22.97 0.65
N ASP A 439 42.30 -24.19 1.11
CA ASP A 439 43.50 -24.51 1.92
C ASP A 439 44.79 -24.73 1.11
N ARG A 440 44.77 -24.49 -0.22
CA ARG A 440 45.81 -24.98 -1.14
C ARG A 440 46.53 -23.92 -1.99
N VAL A 441 46.20 -22.63 -1.83
CA VAL A 441 46.85 -21.56 -2.62
C VAL A 441 48.31 -21.31 -2.16
N PRO A 442 49.30 -21.33 -3.06
CA PRO A 442 50.68 -20.94 -2.76
C PRO A 442 50.82 -19.43 -2.50
N ARG A 443 51.53 -19.04 -1.44
CA ARG A 443 51.66 -17.62 -1.05
C ARG A 443 52.53 -16.79 -2.02
N GLU A 444 53.56 -17.39 -2.63
CA GLU A 444 54.41 -16.69 -3.62
C GLU A 444 53.61 -16.24 -4.86
N GLU A 445 52.76 -17.12 -5.39
CA GLU A 445 51.90 -16.81 -6.54
C GLU A 445 50.89 -15.70 -6.20
N LEU A 446 50.38 -15.67 -4.96
CA LEU A 446 49.51 -14.60 -4.48
C LEU A 446 50.19 -13.22 -4.53
N TRP A 447 51.44 -13.12 -4.10
CA TRP A 447 52.19 -11.85 -4.13
C TRP A 447 52.50 -11.40 -5.56
N TYR A 448 52.74 -12.35 -6.46
CA TYR A 448 52.89 -12.08 -7.89
C TYR A 448 51.57 -11.56 -8.50
N CYS A 449 50.45 -12.23 -8.23
CA CYS A 449 49.12 -11.80 -8.69
C CYS A 449 48.76 -10.39 -8.17
N MET A 450 49.01 -10.07 -6.89
CA MET A 450 48.74 -8.72 -6.36
C MET A 450 49.50 -7.63 -7.13
N ARG A 451 50.79 -7.85 -7.41
CA ARG A 451 51.62 -6.91 -8.18
C ARG A 451 51.16 -6.80 -9.63
N LYS A 452 50.84 -7.92 -10.29
CA LYS A 452 50.36 -7.94 -11.69
C LYS A 452 49.00 -7.24 -11.83
N SER A 453 48.11 -7.35 -10.83
CA SER A 453 46.84 -6.62 -10.76
C SER A 453 46.97 -5.12 -10.41
N GLY A 454 48.18 -4.56 -10.39
CA GLY A 454 48.43 -3.13 -10.20
C GLY A 454 48.34 -2.64 -8.75
N VAL A 455 48.34 -3.55 -7.76
CA VAL A 455 48.35 -3.15 -6.35
C VAL A 455 49.71 -2.55 -5.98
N ALA A 456 49.71 -1.31 -5.50
CA ALA A 456 50.93 -0.60 -5.14
C ALA A 456 51.72 -1.37 -4.06
N GLU A 457 53.04 -1.49 -4.24
CA GLU A 457 53.95 -2.33 -3.44
C GLU A 457 53.84 -2.10 -1.92
N LYS A 458 53.52 -0.87 -1.49
CA LYS A 458 53.27 -0.54 -0.07
C LYS A 458 52.13 -1.36 0.55
N TYR A 459 51.08 -1.69 -0.21
CA TYR A 459 49.97 -2.52 0.26
C TYR A 459 50.28 -4.01 0.13
N VAL A 460 51.05 -4.42 -0.88
CA VAL A 460 51.53 -5.79 -1.01
C VAL A 460 52.36 -6.17 0.22
N ARG A 461 53.29 -5.31 0.64
CA ARG A 461 54.09 -5.53 1.86
C ARG A 461 53.24 -5.63 3.13
N VAL A 462 52.26 -4.74 3.32
CA VAL A 462 51.36 -4.81 4.50
C VAL A 462 50.58 -6.14 4.52
N VAL A 463 50.13 -6.64 3.38
CA VAL A 463 49.46 -7.96 3.33
C VAL A 463 50.46 -9.11 3.49
N GLN A 464 51.70 -8.99 3.00
CA GLN A 464 52.76 -9.96 3.27
C GLN A 464 53.06 -10.04 4.78
N ASP A 465 53.25 -8.90 5.45
CA ASP A 465 53.51 -8.80 6.90
C ASP A 465 52.35 -9.43 7.72
N MET A 466 51.10 -9.25 7.29
CA MET A 466 49.92 -9.85 7.94
C MET A 466 49.87 -11.39 7.87
N TYR A 467 50.49 -11.99 6.85
CA TYR A 467 50.55 -13.45 6.68
C TYR A 467 51.88 -14.03 7.21
N GLU A 468 52.85 -13.19 7.58
CA GLU A 468 54.11 -13.62 8.17
C GLU A 468 53.92 -14.06 9.64
N ARG A 469 54.53 -15.19 10.03
CA ARG A 469 54.54 -15.72 11.41
C ARG A 469 53.15 -16.01 12.04
N SER A 470 52.09 -16.13 11.25
CA SER A 470 50.74 -16.42 11.78
C SER A 470 50.65 -17.78 12.49
N ARG A 471 50.11 -17.78 13.72
CA ARG A 471 49.85 -18.95 14.57
C ARG A 471 48.37 -19.10 14.89
N THR A 472 47.92 -20.35 15.04
CA THR A 472 46.50 -20.68 15.25
C THR A 472 46.31 -21.70 16.36
N VAL A 473 45.18 -21.59 17.08
CA VAL A 473 44.69 -22.54 18.09
C VAL A 473 43.26 -22.93 17.77
N VAL A 474 42.92 -24.22 17.90
CA VAL A 474 41.55 -24.71 17.74
C VAL A 474 40.90 -24.86 19.11
N ARG A 475 39.68 -24.33 19.30
CA ARG A 475 38.89 -24.52 20.52
C ARG A 475 37.88 -25.65 20.33
N CYS A 476 38.08 -26.75 21.04
CA CYS A 476 37.22 -27.93 21.04
C CYS A 476 36.33 -27.96 22.30
N ALA A 477 35.32 -28.83 22.31
CA ALA A 477 34.38 -28.98 23.44
C ALA A 477 35.04 -29.43 24.78
N VAL A 478 36.31 -29.84 24.75
CA VAL A 478 37.09 -30.31 25.91
C VAL A 478 38.19 -29.31 26.32
N GLY A 479 38.42 -28.23 25.55
CA GLY A 479 39.50 -27.26 25.79
C GLY A 479 40.07 -26.66 24.50
N GLN A 480 41.06 -25.77 24.64
CA GLN A 480 41.86 -25.25 23.52
C GLN A 480 43.08 -26.15 23.27
N THR A 481 43.45 -26.32 22.00
CA THR A 481 44.66 -27.05 21.59
C THR A 481 45.93 -26.21 21.76
N GLU A 482 47.10 -26.78 21.46
CA GLU A 482 48.37 -26.05 21.42
C GLU A 482 48.49 -25.18 20.14
N GLU A 483 49.35 -24.15 20.20
CA GLU A 483 49.63 -23.22 19.09
C GLU A 483 50.51 -23.87 18.01
N PHE A 484 50.10 -23.75 16.74
CA PHE A 484 50.92 -24.15 15.59
C PHE A 484 50.98 -23.06 14.51
N ASN A 485 52.09 -23.01 13.77
CA ASN A 485 52.30 -22.05 12.66
C ASN A 485 51.51 -22.47 11.40
N VAL A 486 51.04 -21.50 10.62
CA VAL A 486 50.36 -21.74 9.33
C VAL A 486 51.14 -21.11 8.18
N GLU A 487 51.74 -21.94 7.32
CA GLU A 487 52.69 -21.53 6.26
C GLU A 487 52.11 -21.57 4.84
N VAL A 488 51.03 -22.32 4.60
CA VAL A 488 50.39 -22.50 3.27
C VAL A 488 48.90 -22.13 3.36
N GLY A 489 48.33 -21.71 2.24
CA GLY A 489 46.92 -21.34 2.15
C GLY A 489 46.61 -19.96 2.75
N LEU A 490 45.34 -19.58 2.59
CA LEU A 490 44.79 -18.30 3.04
C LEU A 490 44.18 -18.43 4.45
N HIS A 491 44.19 -17.36 5.25
CA HIS A 491 43.62 -17.40 6.61
C HIS A 491 42.10 -17.64 6.57
N GLN A 492 41.64 -18.80 7.01
CA GLN A 492 40.22 -19.10 7.12
C GLN A 492 39.52 -18.12 8.08
N GLY A 493 38.35 -17.61 7.68
CA GLY A 493 37.60 -16.61 8.45
C GLY A 493 38.10 -15.16 8.34
N SER A 494 39.26 -14.90 7.70
CA SER A 494 39.65 -13.53 7.36
C SER A 494 38.80 -13.00 6.20
N ALA A 495 38.22 -11.81 6.37
CA ALA A 495 37.44 -11.14 5.33
C ALA A 495 38.28 -10.81 4.06
N LEU A 496 39.61 -10.79 4.16
CA LEU A 496 40.49 -10.56 3.01
C LEU A 496 40.71 -11.82 2.15
N SER A 497 40.60 -13.02 2.75
CA SER A 497 40.95 -14.28 2.09
C SER A 497 40.11 -14.61 0.85
N PRO A 498 38.77 -14.44 0.82
CA PRO A 498 37.98 -14.68 -0.39
C PRO A 498 38.38 -13.77 -1.56
N PHE A 499 38.74 -12.51 -1.29
CA PHE A 499 39.18 -11.55 -2.30
C PHE A 499 40.56 -11.92 -2.87
N LEU A 500 41.50 -12.28 -1.99
CA LEU A 500 42.84 -12.75 -2.38
C LEU A 500 42.76 -14.04 -3.22
N PHE A 501 41.86 -14.97 -2.86
CA PHE A 501 41.61 -16.19 -3.63
C PHE A 501 41.05 -15.89 -5.04
N ALA A 502 40.01 -15.06 -5.12
CA ALA A 502 39.37 -14.71 -6.38
C ALA A 502 40.33 -14.03 -7.36
N MET A 503 41.21 -13.16 -6.88
CA MET A 503 42.23 -12.49 -7.68
C MET A 503 43.29 -13.45 -8.24
N VAL A 504 43.65 -14.52 -7.51
CA VAL A 504 44.53 -15.58 -8.04
C VAL A 504 43.79 -16.38 -9.12
N MET A 505 42.54 -16.79 -8.88
CA MET A 505 41.75 -17.54 -9.87
C MET A 505 41.48 -16.76 -11.16
N ASP A 506 41.23 -15.45 -11.08
CA ASP A 506 41.01 -14.61 -12.26
C ASP A 506 42.27 -14.54 -13.13
N GLN A 507 43.45 -14.37 -12.51
CA GLN A 507 44.75 -14.37 -13.17
C GLN A 507 45.17 -15.73 -13.75
N LEU A 508 44.70 -16.84 -13.15
CA LEU A 508 44.86 -18.19 -13.71
C LEU A 508 43.94 -18.44 -14.90
N SER A 509 42.76 -17.82 -14.90
CA SER A 509 41.76 -17.99 -15.95
C SER A 509 42.08 -17.24 -17.25
N GLU A 510 42.83 -16.14 -17.14
CA GLU A 510 43.13 -15.20 -18.23
C GLU A 510 43.76 -15.88 -19.47
N GLU A 511 44.45 -17.02 -19.28
CA GLU A 511 45.10 -17.81 -20.36
C GLU A 511 44.21 -18.90 -20.99
N VAL A 512 43.06 -19.27 -20.40
CA VAL A 512 42.27 -20.48 -20.77
C VAL A 512 40.77 -20.21 -20.97
N ARG A 513 40.26 -19.09 -20.44
CA ARG A 513 38.84 -18.75 -20.38
C ARG A 513 38.26 -18.45 -21.77
N GLN A 514 37.30 -19.27 -22.19
CA GLN A 514 36.43 -18.98 -23.34
C GLN A 514 35.24 -18.11 -22.90
N GLU A 515 34.61 -17.41 -23.84
CA GLU A 515 33.47 -16.53 -23.55
C GLU A 515 32.26 -17.30 -22.96
N SER A 516 31.47 -16.60 -22.14
CA SER A 516 30.23 -17.13 -21.58
C SER A 516 29.25 -17.51 -22.71
N PRO A 517 28.64 -18.71 -22.70
CA PRO A 517 28.49 -19.63 -21.56
C PRO A 517 29.45 -20.84 -21.57
N TRP A 518 30.50 -20.85 -22.40
CA TRP A 518 31.31 -22.06 -22.66
C TRP A 518 32.28 -22.41 -21.53
N THR A 519 32.64 -21.45 -20.68
CA THR A 519 33.41 -21.71 -19.46
C THR A 519 32.93 -20.80 -18.33
N MET A 520 32.48 -21.40 -17.23
CA MET A 520 32.02 -20.71 -16.03
C MET A 520 32.82 -21.22 -14.83
N MET A 521 33.34 -20.32 -14.01
CA MET A 521 34.09 -20.68 -12.81
C MET A 521 33.41 -20.16 -11.56
N PHE A 522 33.44 -21.00 -10.52
CA PHE A 522 33.14 -20.67 -9.14
C PHE A 522 34.45 -20.74 -8.33
N ALA A 523 34.39 -20.48 -7.03
CA ALA A 523 35.61 -20.47 -6.20
C ALA A 523 36.28 -21.85 -6.14
N ASP A 524 35.47 -22.91 -6.06
CA ASP A 524 35.90 -24.29 -5.91
C ASP A 524 35.64 -25.16 -7.16
N ASP A 525 34.65 -24.80 -7.99
CA ASP A 525 34.21 -25.58 -9.15
C ASP A 525 34.43 -24.86 -10.49
N ILE A 526 34.77 -25.62 -11.55
CA ILE A 526 34.86 -25.12 -12.93
C ILE A 526 33.92 -25.91 -13.83
N VAL A 527 33.01 -25.22 -14.51
CA VAL A 527 32.00 -25.78 -15.43
C VAL A 527 32.40 -25.44 -16.86
N ILE A 528 32.59 -26.46 -17.68
CA ILE A 528 32.96 -26.34 -19.10
C ILE A 528 31.79 -26.86 -19.93
N CYS A 529 31.33 -26.06 -20.88
CA CYS A 529 30.26 -26.38 -21.81
C CYS A 529 30.78 -26.31 -23.24
N SER A 530 30.25 -27.16 -24.13
CA SER A 530 30.52 -27.08 -25.57
C SER A 530 29.39 -27.75 -26.36
N GLU A 531 29.33 -27.51 -27.66
CA GLU A 531 28.30 -28.06 -28.55
C GLU A 531 28.53 -29.55 -28.85
N SER A 532 29.78 -30.01 -28.81
CA SER A 532 30.14 -31.43 -28.91
C SER A 532 30.85 -31.93 -27.65
N ARG A 533 30.68 -33.23 -27.36
CA ARG A 533 31.36 -33.90 -26.24
C ARG A 533 32.88 -33.90 -26.40
N GLU A 534 33.36 -34.05 -27.63
CA GLU A 534 34.79 -34.06 -27.97
C GLU A 534 35.44 -32.71 -27.63
N GLN A 535 34.74 -31.60 -27.91
CA GLN A 535 35.20 -30.25 -27.54
C GLN A 535 35.16 -30.00 -26.03
N VAL A 536 34.21 -30.58 -25.29
CA VAL A 536 34.23 -30.53 -23.81
C VAL A 536 35.47 -31.24 -23.27
N GLU A 537 35.76 -32.45 -23.75
CA GLU A 537 36.90 -33.25 -23.30
C GLU A 537 38.25 -32.54 -23.64
N GLU A 538 38.39 -31.94 -24.84
CA GLU A 538 39.59 -31.16 -25.20
C GLU A 538 39.76 -29.88 -24.36
N ASN A 539 38.71 -29.06 -24.22
CA ASN A 539 38.75 -27.84 -23.41
C ASN A 539 39.12 -28.13 -21.95
N LEU A 540 38.67 -29.27 -21.43
CA LEU A 540 38.89 -29.67 -20.05
C LEU A 540 40.32 -30.15 -19.81
N GLU A 541 40.95 -30.80 -20.79
CA GLU A 541 42.36 -31.19 -20.72
C GLU A 541 43.29 -29.96 -20.74
N ARG A 542 42.92 -28.90 -21.48
CA ARG A 542 43.60 -27.58 -21.44
C ARG A 542 43.51 -26.94 -20.05
N TRP A 543 42.33 -26.97 -19.42
CA TRP A 543 42.13 -26.48 -18.05
C TRP A 543 42.96 -27.25 -17.02
N ARG A 544 43.04 -28.59 -17.11
CA ARG A 544 43.89 -29.40 -16.22
C ARG A 544 45.35 -28.98 -16.34
N PHE A 545 45.87 -28.84 -17.55
CA PHE A 545 47.28 -28.49 -17.80
C PHE A 545 47.65 -27.11 -17.25
N ALA A 546 46.79 -26.09 -17.41
CA ALA A 546 47.06 -24.75 -16.92
C ALA A 546 47.12 -24.66 -15.38
N LEU A 547 46.21 -25.36 -14.70
CA LEU A 547 46.16 -25.40 -13.22
C LEU A 547 47.35 -26.18 -12.63
N GLU A 548 47.70 -27.33 -13.23
CA GLU A 548 48.82 -28.16 -12.78
C GLU A 548 50.17 -27.45 -12.96
N ARG A 549 50.34 -26.68 -14.05
CA ARG A 549 51.57 -25.91 -14.33
C ARG A 549 51.86 -24.82 -13.29
N ARG A 550 50.85 -24.30 -12.58
CA ARG A 550 51.00 -23.32 -11.48
C ARG A 550 50.74 -23.93 -10.10
N GLY A 551 50.88 -25.26 -9.98
CA GLY A 551 50.97 -25.97 -8.70
C GLY A 551 49.66 -26.47 -8.09
N MET A 552 48.51 -26.31 -8.77
CA MET A 552 47.21 -26.75 -8.28
C MET A 552 46.74 -28.04 -8.97
N LYS A 553 46.27 -29.03 -8.19
CA LYS A 553 45.84 -30.35 -8.72
C LYS A 553 44.32 -30.48 -8.83
N VAL A 554 43.84 -30.96 -9.97
CA VAL A 554 42.42 -31.17 -10.27
C VAL A 554 42.00 -32.62 -9.97
N SER A 555 40.92 -32.84 -9.22
CA SER A 555 40.54 -34.16 -8.68
C SER A 555 39.26 -34.80 -9.25
N ARG A 556 39.11 -34.74 -10.59
CA ARG A 556 38.17 -35.50 -11.45
C ARG A 556 36.80 -34.86 -11.74
N ILE A 557 36.20 -35.35 -12.84
CA ILE A 557 35.26 -34.64 -13.74
C ILE A 557 33.97 -35.44 -13.90
N GLN A 558 32.81 -34.75 -13.90
CA GLN A 558 31.51 -35.31 -14.27
C GLN A 558 31.12 -34.87 -15.69
N SER A 559 31.30 -35.76 -16.67
CA SER A 559 30.82 -35.55 -18.05
C SER A 559 29.41 -36.15 -18.22
N ASN A 560 28.37 -35.39 -17.85
CA ASN A 560 26.99 -35.78 -18.09
C ASN A 560 26.66 -35.64 -19.59
N GLY A 561 26.85 -36.72 -20.35
CA GLY A 561 26.55 -36.76 -21.79
C GLY A 561 25.22 -37.45 -22.09
N GLU A 562 24.15 -36.67 -22.29
CA GLU A 562 22.91 -37.14 -22.93
C GLU A 562 22.67 -36.40 -24.26
N CYS A 563 22.48 -37.16 -25.34
CA CYS A 563 22.07 -36.62 -26.65
C CYS A 563 20.95 -37.49 -27.26
N GLY A 564 19.74 -36.95 -27.32
CA GLY A 564 18.56 -37.51 -28.01
C GLY A 564 17.73 -38.52 -27.19
N LYS A 565 16.39 -38.47 -27.14
CA LYS A 565 15.40 -37.67 -27.89
C LYS A 565 14.16 -37.32 -27.04
N GLU A 566 13.41 -36.32 -27.51
CA GLU A 566 12.05 -35.90 -27.08
C GLU A 566 11.82 -35.38 -25.64
N LYS A 567 12.11 -34.08 -25.45
CA LYS A 567 11.42 -33.15 -24.53
C LYS A 567 11.37 -33.51 -23.04
N ILE A 568 12.49 -33.27 -22.35
CA ILE A 568 12.49 -32.90 -20.92
C ILE A 568 11.49 -31.75 -20.71
N SER A 569 10.55 -31.91 -19.77
CA SER A 569 9.51 -30.89 -19.56
C SER A 569 10.09 -29.55 -19.08
N ALA A 570 9.53 -28.44 -19.56
CA ALA A 570 9.93 -27.08 -19.17
C ALA A 570 9.93 -26.86 -17.64
N ARG A 571 9.13 -27.63 -16.90
CA ARG A 571 9.02 -27.57 -15.43
C ARG A 571 10.18 -28.28 -14.71
N ILE A 572 10.85 -29.23 -15.37
CA ILE A 572 12.08 -29.86 -14.88
C ILE A 572 13.28 -28.99 -15.30
N LYS A 573 13.35 -28.55 -16.57
CA LYS A 573 14.36 -27.57 -17.04
C LYS A 573 14.42 -26.34 -16.12
N GLY A 574 13.26 -25.69 -15.87
CA GLY A 574 13.14 -24.53 -14.98
C GLY A 574 13.24 -24.81 -13.48
N LYS A 575 13.42 -26.08 -13.07
CA LYS A 575 13.79 -26.49 -11.72
C LYS A 575 15.31 -26.67 -11.61
N VAL A 576 15.93 -27.43 -12.50
CA VAL A 576 17.40 -27.58 -12.56
C VAL A 576 18.06 -26.19 -12.66
N TYR A 577 17.50 -25.31 -13.50
CA TYR A 577 17.93 -23.92 -13.59
C TYR A 577 17.82 -23.17 -12.25
N ARG A 578 16.68 -23.21 -11.56
CA ARG A 578 16.49 -22.46 -10.30
C ARG A 578 17.13 -23.07 -9.05
N THR A 579 17.48 -24.36 -9.07
CA THR A 579 17.96 -25.09 -7.90
C THR A 579 19.45 -25.45 -7.99
N VAL A 580 20.04 -25.41 -9.19
CA VAL A 580 21.47 -25.69 -9.40
C VAL A 580 22.15 -24.52 -10.11
N VAL A 581 21.71 -24.15 -11.33
CA VAL A 581 22.42 -23.17 -12.18
C VAL A 581 22.39 -21.76 -11.60
N ARG A 582 21.20 -21.23 -11.27
CA ARG A 582 21.02 -19.87 -10.75
C ARG A 582 21.62 -19.68 -9.34
N PRO A 583 21.52 -20.65 -8.39
CA PRO A 583 22.24 -20.56 -7.13
C PRO A 583 23.76 -20.63 -7.30
N ALA A 584 24.29 -21.50 -8.18
CA ALA A 584 25.72 -21.54 -8.47
C ALA A 584 26.22 -20.18 -9.01
N MET A 585 25.55 -19.65 -10.04
CA MET A 585 25.79 -18.30 -10.60
C MET A 585 25.70 -17.14 -9.58
N LEU A 586 25.15 -17.38 -8.38
CA LEU A 586 24.98 -16.40 -7.32
C LEU A 586 25.77 -16.74 -6.03
N TYR A 587 26.53 -17.84 -5.98
CA TYR A 587 27.23 -18.28 -4.78
C TYR A 587 28.58 -17.55 -4.62
N GLY A 588 28.86 -17.08 -3.39
CA GLY A 588 30.02 -16.22 -3.07
C GLY A 588 29.74 -14.70 -3.08
N LEU A 589 28.50 -14.29 -3.42
CA LEU A 589 28.19 -12.89 -3.75
C LEU A 589 27.48 -12.07 -2.64
N GLU A 590 27.46 -12.57 -1.41
CA GLU A 590 26.90 -11.82 -0.26
C GLU A 590 27.81 -10.68 0.25
N THR A 591 29.03 -10.53 -0.29
CA THR A 591 30.02 -9.54 0.18
C THR A 591 30.55 -8.55 -0.87
N VAL A 592 30.10 -8.58 -2.13
CA VAL A 592 30.50 -7.58 -3.15
C VAL A 592 29.32 -7.16 -4.03
N SER A 593 29.16 -5.85 -4.23
CA SER A 593 28.13 -5.27 -5.09
C SER A 593 28.53 -5.24 -6.58
N TRP A 594 27.58 -5.59 -7.46
CA TRP A 594 27.80 -5.78 -8.89
C TRP A 594 27.98 -4.46 -9.67
N ARG A 595 28.64 -4.55 -10.83
CA ARG A 595 28.50 -3.55 -11.91
C ARG A 595 27.46 -4.03 -12.92
N LYS A 596 26.65 -3.12 -13.45
CA LYS A 596 25.53 -3.42 -14.35
C LYS A 596 25.87 -4.28 -15.58
N SER A 597 27.08 -4.18 -16.13
CA SER A 597 27.46 -4.97 -17.30
C SER A 597 27.42 -6.47 -17.04
N GLN A 598 27.92 -6.91 -15.88
CA GLN A 598 27.90 -8.31 -15.46
C GLN A 598 26.46 -8.76 -15.18
N GLU A 599 25.65 -7.88 -14.57
CA GLU A 599 24.25 -8.13 -14.24
C GLU A 599 23.41 -8.40 -15.51
N SER A 600 23.67 -7.63 -16.58
CA SER A 600 23.06 -7.85 -17.90
C SER A 600 23.55 -9.11 -18.62
N GLU A 601 24.83 -9.49 -18.49
CA GLU A 601 25.34 -10.77 -19.03
C GLU A 601 24.64 -11.98 -18.39
N LEU A 602 24.33 -11.90 -17.10
CA LEU A 602 23.56 -12.91 -16.37
C LEU A 602 22.11 -13.02 -16.89
N GLU A 603 21.43 -11.89 -17.09
CA GLU A 603 20.06 -11.84 -17.63
C GLU A 603 19.97 -12.37 -19.08
N VAL A 604 20.98 -12.09 -19.92
CA VAL A 604 21.06 -12.59 -21.30
C VAL A 604 21.20 -14.11 -21.34
N ALA A 605 21.96 -14.71 -20.42
CA ALA A 605 22.05 -16.16 -20.27
C ALA A 605 20.73 -16.79 -19.79
N GLU A 606 20.04 -16.15 -18.83
CA GLU A 606 18.72 -16.59 -18.33
C GLU A 606 17.64 -16.55 -19.43
N LEU A 607 17.63 -15.50 -20.27
CA LEU A 607 16.65 -15.32 -21.35
C LEU A 607 16.83 -16.30 -22.51
N LYS A 608 18.07 -16.64 -22.91
CA LYS A 608 18.33 -17.62 -23.99
C LYS A 608 17.74 -19.00 -23.67
N MET A 609 17.82 -19.46 -22.42
CA MET A 609 17.34 -20.81 -22.03
C MET A 609 15.81 -20.94 -21.88
N LEU A 610 15.09 -19.84 -21.66
CA LEU A 610 13.64 -19.86 -21.41
C LEU A 610 12.78 -19.90 -22.69
N ARG A 611 13.34 -19.49 -23.84
CA ARG A 611 12.61 -19.31 -25.12
C ARG A 611 12.09 -20.61 -25.76
N ASP A 612 12.57 -21.76 -25.28
CA ASP A 612 12.52 -23.08 -25.95
C ASP A 612 11.29 -23.97 -25.57
N THR A 613 10.16 -23.40 -25.12
CA THR A 613 9.29 -24.09 -24.13
C THR A 613 7.87 -24.59 -24.53
N SER A 614 6.89 -23.77 -24.95
CA SER A 614 5.47 -24.25 -25.05
C SER A 614 4.48 -23.39 -25.88
N GLU A 615 3.64 -24.05 -26.70
CA GLU A 615 2.69 -23.39 -27.65
C GLU A 615 1.21 -23.86 -27.60
N ARG A 616 0.84 -24.92 -26.84
CA ARG A 616 -0.49 -25.60 -27.00
C ARG A 616 -1.70 -25.00 -26.25
N TYR A 617 -1.57 -23.85 -25.58
CA TYR A 617 -2.56 -23.35 -24.61
C TYR A 617 -3.88 -22.81 -25.23
N GLN A 618 -3.83 -22.26 -26.45
CA GLN A 618 -4.86 -21.33 -26.93
C GLN A 618 -6.19 -21.97 -27.40
N ARG A 619 -6.26 -23.28 -27.63
CA ARG A 619 -7.41 -23.88 -28.32
C ARG A 619 -8.66 -24.10 -27.46
N HIS A 620 -8.54 -24.20 -26.14
CA HIS A 620 -9.65 -24.63 -25.26
C HIS A 620 -10.53 -23.49 -24.71
N ILE A 621 -10.09 -22.24 -24.84
CA ILE A 621 -10.80 -21.07 -24.27
C ILE A 621 -12.05 -20.73 -25.09
N ARG A 622 -12.00 -20.92 -26.42
CA ARG A 622 -13.00 -20.49 -27.41
C ARG A 622 -14.42 -21.02 -27.10
N ASP A 623 -14.55 -22.33 -26.92
CA ASP A 623 -15.82 -23.04 -26.76
C ASP A 623 -16.55 -22.75 -25.42
N THR A 624 -16.02 -21.86 -24.58
CA THR A 624 -16.54 -21.56 -23.24
C THR A 624 -17.30 -20.25 -23.17
N ALA A 625 -16.98 -19.28 -24.05
CA ALA A 625 -17.55 -17.95 -23.99
C ALA A 625 -18.99 -17.87 -24.52
N GLU A 626 -19.32 -18.69 -25.52
CA GLU A 626 -20.60 -18.67 -26.24
C GLU A 626 -21.79 -19.19 -25.41
N THR A 627 -21.55 -20.16 -24.51
CA THR A 627 -22.59 -20.66 -23.60
C THR A 627 -22.92 -19.64 -22.51
N HIS A 628 -21.92 -18.91 -22.01
CA HIS A 628 -22.10 -17.98 -20.89
C HIS A 628 -22.83 -16.67 -21.26
N HIS A 629 -22.85 -16.30 -22.56
CA HIS A 629 -23.53 -15.09 -23.06
C HIS A 629 -25.05 -15.25 -23.23
N ARG A 630 -25.57 -16.48 -23.20
CA ARG A 630 -27.01 -16.76 -23.37
C ARG A 630 -27.76 -16.54 -22.05
N ASP A 631 -27.34 -17.22 -21.00
CA ASP A 631 -27.98 -17.23 -19.68
C ASP A 631 -28.09 -15.84 -19.01
N ILE A 632 -27.16 -14.93 -19.32
CA ILE A 632 -27.13 -13.57 -18.76
C ILE A 632 -28.27 -12.71 -19.32
N ARG A 633 -28.68 -12.93 -20.58
CA ARG A 633 -29.72 -12.13 -21.25
C ARG A 633 -31.10 -12.41 -20.64
N ASP A 634 -31.46 -13.68 -20.56
CA ASP A 634 -32.77 -14.14 -20.08
C ASP A 634 -33.02 -13.78 -18.60
N THR A 635 -31.95 -13.63 -17.82
CA THR A 635 -32.01 -13.23 -16.39
C THR A 635 -32.26 -11.73 -16.21
N ALA A 636 -31.88 -10.88 -17.18
CA ALA A 636 -32.07 -9.43 -17.09
C ALA A 636 -33.53 -9.00 -17.38
N GLU A 637 -34.17 -9.66 -18.35
CA GLU A 637 -35.56 -9.36 -18.76
C GLU A 637 -36.60 -9.75 -17.70
N THR A 638 -36.34 -10.83 -16.96
CA THR A 638 -37.19 -11.22 -15.82
C THR A 638 -37.12 -10.20 -14.69
N HIS A 639 -35.92 -9.72 -14.35
CA HIS A 639 -35.72 -8.78 -13.25
C HIS A 639 -36.32 -7.38 -13.50
N HIS A 640 -36.50 -6.97 -14.76
CA HIS A 640 -37.18 -5.72 -15.13
C HIS A 640 -38.71 -5.80 -15.03
N ARG A 641 -39.29 -7.01 -15.08
CA ARG A 641 -40.73 -7.23 -14.95
C ARG A 641 -41.19 -7.10 -13.49
N ASP A 642 -40.51 -7.80 -12.59
CA ASP A 642 -40.83 -7.83 -11.15
C ASP A 642 -40.77 -6.44 -10.49
N ILE A 643 -39.86 -5.55 -10.96
CA ILE A 643 -39.73 -4.17 -10.46
C ILE A 643 -40.97 -3.34 -10.81
N ARG A 644 -41.55 -3.53 -12.01
CA ARG A 644 -42.73 -2.79 -12.48
C ARG A 644 -43.98 -3.18 -11.68
N ASP A 645 -44.21 -4.49 -11.55
CA ASP A 645 -45.37 -5.03 -10.82
C ASP A 645 -45.35 -4.67 -9.32
N THR A 646 -44.16 -4.52 -8.74
CA THR A 646 -44.00 -4.08 -7.35
C THR A 646 -44.33 -2.59 -7.18
N ALA A 647 -43.92 -1.73 -8.12
CA ALA A 647 -44.23 -0.29 -8.07
C ALA A 647 -45.75 -0.03 -8.17
N GLU A 648 -46.47 -0.76 -9.03
CA GLU A 648 -47.92 -0.63 -9.16
C GLU A 648 -48.69 -1.06 -7.89
N ARG A 649 -48.20 -2.07 -7.16
CA ARG A 649 -48.80 -2.45 -5.86
C ARG A 649 -48.65 -1.35 -4.81
N HIS A 650 -47.49 -0.70 -4.73
CA HIS A 650 -47.28 0.39 -3.77
C HIS A 650 -48.14 1.62 -4.07
N GLN A 651 -48.41 1.95 -5.34
CA GLN A 651 -49.31 3.05 -5.70
C GLN A 651 -50.79 2.79 -5.36
N ARG A 652 -51.26 1.53 -5.40
CA ARG A 652 -52.62 1.19 -4.96
C ARG A 652 -52.74 1.30 -3.44
N HIS A 653 -51.79 0.72 -2.70
CA HIS A 653 -51.81 0.73 -1.23
C HIS A 653 -51.75 2.15 -0.61
N GLY A 654 -51.15 3.11 -1.31
CA GLY A 654 -51.09 4.52 -0.92
C GLY A 654 -52.41 5.29 -1.10
N ARG A 655 -53.33 4.84 -1.97
CA ARG A 655 -54.67 5.45 -2.11
C ARG A 655 -55.61 5.00 -0.99
N ASP A 656 -55.63 3.70 -0.70
CA ASP A 656 -56.50 3.11 0.33
C ASP A 656 -56.18 3.63 1.75
N THR A 657 -54.95 4.09 1.99
CA THR A 657 -54.53 4.70 3.28
C THR A 657 -54.85 6.20 3.39
N SER A 658 -55.25 6.86 2.30
CA SER A 658 -55.58 8.30 2.32
C SER A 658 -57.04 8.61 2.64
N GLU A 659 -57.95 7.64 2.51
CA GLU A 659 -59.39 7.85 2.80
C GLU A 659 -59.78 7.66 4.29
N THR A 660 -58.88 7.16 5.14
CA THR A 660 -59.16 6.86 6.55
C THR A 660 -58.77 7.95 7.55
N HIS A 661 -58.05 9.01 7.12
CA HIS A 661 -57.60 10.11 7.99
C HIS A 661 -58.22 11.48 7.66
N HIS A 662 -59.38 11.51 7.00
CA HIS A 662 -60.23 12.71 6.88
C HIS A 662 -61.40 12.68 7.87
N ARG A 663 -61.10 12.79 9.17
CA ARG A 663 -62.01 13.20 10.26
C ARG A 663 -61.19 13.61 11.49
N HIS A 664 -61.54 14.76 12.07
CA HIS A 664 -60.72 15.58 12.99
C HIS A 664 -59.47 16.20 12.33
N GLY A 665 -59.24 17.51 12.39
CA GLY A 665 -60.07 18.57 12.97
C GLY A 665 -59.24 19.78 13.43
N SER A 666 -58.92 20.67 12.48
CA SER A 666 -58.45 22.07 12.64
C SER A 666 -57.83 22.51 13.97
N MET A 667 -56.54 22.84 13.94
CA MET A 667 -55.99 24.07 14.54
C MET A 667 -54.57 24.32 14.00
N ASP A 668 -54.42 25.31 13.13
CA ASP A 668 -53.12 25.80 12.65
C ASP A 668 -52.45 26.69 13.72
N GLY A 669 -51.13 26.56 13.88
CA GLY A 669 -50.31 27.47 14.68
C GLY A 669 -49.13 26.78 15.39
N ASN A 670 -47.92 27.31 15.16
CA ASN A 670 -46.64 26.95 15.79
C ASN A 670 -46.05 25.55 15.48
N VAL A 671 -45.20 25.49 14.44
CA VAL A 671 -44.20 24.41 14.26
C VAL A 671 -42.74 24.92 14.34
N ASP A 672 -42.49 26.21 14.08
CA ASP A 672 -41.13 26.77 13.93
C ASP A 672 -40.37 27.07 15.24
N VAL A 673 -40.79 26.55 16.40
CA VAL A 673 -40.15 26.83 17.71
C VAL A 673 -39.49 25.59 18.35
N LEU A 674 -39.68 24.38 17.81
CA LEU A 674 -39.14 23.14 18.40
C LEU A 674 -37.84 22.61 17.78
N ALA A 675 -37.41 23.13 16.62
CA ALA A 675 -36.22 22.62 15.92
C ALA A 675 -34.86 22.95 16.58
N GLY A 676 -34.80 23.97 17.45
CA GLY A 676 -33.54 24.51 17.98
C GLY A 676 -32.81 23.65 19.01
N LYS A 677 -33.51 22.75 19.73
CA LYS A 677 -32.94 22.01 20.87
C LYS A 677 -32.27 20.67 20.53
N ASP A 678 -32.44 20.16 19.30
CA ASP A 678 -32.06 18.77 18.95
C ASP A 678 -30.72 18.65 18.20
N LEU A 679 -30.14 19.77 17.74
CA LEU A 679 -28.88 19.76 16.97
C LEU A 679 -27.65 19.43 17.83
N GLN A 680 -27.63 19.81 19.11
CA GLN A 680 -26.50 19.55 20.02
C GLN A 680 -26.36 18.07 20.39
N HIS A 681 -27.46 17.30 20.33
CA HIS A 681 -27.52 15.86 20.66
C HIS A 681 -27.42 14.96 19.41
N ARG A 682 -27.29 15.55 18.23
CA ARG A 682 -27.23 14.83 16.95
C ARG A 682 -25.86 14.17 16.73
N VAL A 683 -25.87 13.02 16.05
CA VAL A 683 -24.68 12.47 15.39
C VAL A 683 -24.72 12.87 13.91
N PHE A 684 -23.69 13.57 13.46
CA PHE A 684 -23.53 14.00 12.08
C PHE A 684 -22.82 12.93 11.25
N VAL A 685 -23.15 12.86 9.94
CA VAL A 685 -22.81 11.73 9.07
C VAL A 685 -22.15 12.21 7.80
N ASN A 686 -20.87 11.88 7.61
CA ASN A 686 -20.15 12.12 6.36
C ASN A 686 -20.23 10.92 5.41
N LYS A 687 -20.31 9.70 5.97
CA LYS A 687 -20.40 8.44 5.21
C LYS A 687 -21.35 7.49 5.91
N SER A 688 -22.16 6.77 5.14
CA SER A 688 -23.15 5.87 5.70
C SER A 688 -22.52 4.73 6.54
N VAL A 689 -23.09 4.50 7.73
CA VAL A 689 -22.66 3.48 8.70
C VAL A 689 -23.90 2.76 9.21
N THR A 690 -23.90 1.42 9.13
CA THR A 690 -24.92 0.56 9.73
C THR A 690 -24.39 0.10 11.09
N LEU A 691 -25.02 0.50 12.19
CA LEU A 691 -24.55 0.11 13.54
C LEU A 691 -24.68 -1.40 13.77
N GLU A 692 -25.68 -2.06 13.19
CA GLU A 692 -25.87 -3.53 13.21
C GLU A 692 -24.64 -4.32 12.69
N LYS A 693 -23.79 -3.70 11.87
CA LYS A 693 -22.57 -4.33 11.33
C LYS A 693 -21.32 -4.09 12.18
N ILE A 694 -21.43 -3.27 13.22
CA ILE A 694 -20.36 -2.99 14.17
C ILE A 694 -20.42 -4.05 15.27
N LYS A 695 -19.36 -4.86 15.35
CA LYS A 695 -19.19 -5.90 16.39
C LYS A 695 -18.31 -5.44 17.54
N CYS A 696 -17.65 -4.29 17.37
CA CYS A 696 -16.68 -3.80 18.33
C CYS A 696 -16.65 -2.26 18.36
N TYR A 697 -16.73 -1.69 19.56
CA TYR A 697 -16.64 -0.25 19.82
C TYR A 697 -15.34 0.01 20.57
N GLY A 698 -14.47 0.82 19.98
CA GLY A 698 -13.21 1.22 20.60
C GLY A 698 -13.23 2.70 20.96
N PHE A 699 -12.67 3.04 22.11
CA PHE A 699 -12.61 4.39 22.63
C PHE A 699 -11.17 4.83 22.89
N ASP A 700 -10.88 6.12 22.70
CA ASP A 700 -9.84 6.80 23.50
C ASP A 700 -10.43 7.32 24.83
N MET A 701 -9.57 7.66 25.77
CA MET A 701 -9.91 8.23 27.07
C MET A 701 -9.95 9.76 26.99
N ASP A 702 -8.78 10.39 26.82
CA ASP A 702 -8.59 11.84 26.88
C ASP A 702 -9.42 12.58 25.82
N TYR A 703 -10.11 13.66 26.22
CA TYR A 703 -11.05 14.45 25.40
C TYR A 703 -12.18 13.68 24.67
N THR A 704 -12.30 12.38 24.92
CA THR A 704 -13.23 11.47 24.23
C THR A 704 -14.26 10.88 25.20
N LEU A 705 -13.79 10.20 26.25
CA LEU A 705 -14.58 9.80 27.42
C LEU A 705 -14.38 10.78 28.58
N ALA A 706 -13.12 11.15 28.83
CA ALA A 706 -12.71 12.15 29.81
C ALA A 706 -12.61 13.52 29.13
N VAL A 707 -13.73 14.23 29.02
CA VAL A 707 -13.75 15.61 28.51
C VAL A 707 -13.31 16.56 29.62
N TYR A 708 -12.18 17.22 29.42
CA TYR A 708 -11.67 18.23 30.35
C TYR A 708 -12.50 19.53 30.27
N LYS A 709 -12.61 20.25 31.40
CA LYS A 709 -13.31 21.53 31.48
C LYS A 709 -12.43 22.65 30.90
N SER A 710 -13.05 23.50 30.09
CA SER A 710 -12.43 24.62 29.42
C SER A 710 -13.08 25.92 29.91
N PRO A 711 -12.29 26.95 30.31
CA PRO A 711 -10.86 27.08 30.08
C PRO A 711 -9.93 26.54 31.19
N GLU A 712 -10.46 25.99 32.29
CA GLU A 712 -9.68 25.76 33.51
C GLU A 712 -8.51 24.78 33.32
N TYR A 713 -8.66 23.78 32.46
CA TYR A 713 -7.62 22.79 32.19
C TYR A 713 -6.52 23.34 31.27
N GLU A 714 -6.89 24.09 30.24
CA GLU A 714 -5.97 24.78 29.35
C GLU A 714 -5.17 25.87 30.09
N GLU A 715 -5.80 26.56 31.05
CA GLU A 715 -5.15 27.53 31.94
C GLU A 715 -4.12 26.85 32.84
N LEU A 716 -4.47 25.75 33.53
CA LEU A 716 -3.51 24.97 34.33
C LEU A 716 -2.29 24.51 33.49
N CYS A 717 -2.54 24.03 32.28
CA CYS A 717 -1.50 23.60 31.36
C CYS A 717 -0.60 24.78 30.93
N PHE A 718 -1.21 25.93 30.62
CA PHE A 718 -0.49 27.16 30.26
C PHE A 718 0.39 27.68 31.41
N GLU A 719 -0.12 27.71 32.64
CA GLU A 719 0.66 28.10 33.83
C GLU A 719 1.89 27.19 34.01
N LEU A 720 1.69 25.87 33.97
CA LEU A 720 2.79 24.90 34.10
C LEU A 720 3.84 25.08 32.98
N LEU A 721 3.41 25.31 31.74
CA LEU A 721 4.30 25.57 30.59
C LEU A 721 5.10 26.87 30.77
N ARG A 722 4.43 27.97 31.08
CA ARG A 722 5.02 29.29 31.35
C ARG A 722 6.05 29.22 32.47
N ASP A 723 5.68 28.62 33.60
CA ASP A 723 6.55 28.50 34.77
C ASP A 723 7.75 27.58 34.46
N ARG A 724 7.54 26.53 33.65
CA ARG A 724 8.64 25.66 33.19
C ARG A 724 9.62 26.41 32.29
N LEU A 725 9.15 27.23 31.34
CA LEU A 725 10.02 28.05 30.50
C LEU A 725 10.88 29.02 31.35
N VAL A 726 10.28 29.69 32.33
CA VAL A 726 11.02 30.59 33.23
C VAL A 726 12.07 29.79 34.02
N SER A 727 11.75 28.58 34.48
CA SER A 727 12.70 27.71 35.20
C SER A 727 13.92 27.24 34.38
N ILE A 728 13.84 27.22 33.04
CA ILE A 728 14.96 26.88 32.16
C ILE A 728 15.75 28.11 31.69
N GLY A 729 15.35 29.33 32.09
CA GLY A 729 16.08 30.57 31.81
C GLY A 729 15.36 31.58 30.91
N TYR A 730 14.08 31.37 30.56
CA TYR A 730 13.30 32.42 29.90
C TYR A 730 13.05 33.63 30.83
N PRO A 731 12.78 34.82 30.27
CA PRO A 731 12.57 36.04 31.06
C PRO A 731 11.40 35.93 32.05
N HIS A 732 11.60 36.40 33.28
CA HIS A 732 10.60 36.31 34.36
C HIS A 732 9.34 37.15 34.07
N GLU A 733 9.45 38.11 33.17
CA GLU A 733 8.34 38.92 32.67
C GLU A 733 7.23 38.08 32.03
N LEU A 734 7.53 36.86 31.55
CA LEU A 734 6.53 35.93 31.02
C LEU A 734 5.48 35.52 32.07
N LEU A 735 5.81 35.54 33.37
CA LEU A 735 4.89 35.22 34.46
C LEU A 735 3.66 36.17 34.52
N ARG A 736 3.71 37.30 33.80
CA ARG A 736 2.60 38.26 33.70
C ARG A 736 1.48 37.81 32.77
N TYR A 737 1.73 36.88 31.85
CA TYR A 737 0.69 36.37 30.97
C TYR A 737 -0.21 35.36 31.70
N SER A 738 -1.52 35.52 31.53
CA SER A 738 -2.60 34.59 31.88
C SER A 738 -3.21 34.00 30.61
N TYR A 739 -3.77 32.80 30.66
CA TYR A 739 -4.36 32.16 29.48
C TYR A 739 -5.62 32.89 28.99
N ASP A 740 -5.70 33.21 27.71
CA ASP A 740 -6.90 33.77 27.06
C ASP A 740 -7.55 32.73 26.12
N PRO A 741 -8.72 32.16 26.46
CA PRO A 741 -9.39 31.18 25.63
C PRO A 741 -10.07 31.76 24.38
N THR A 742 -10.11 33.09 24.22
CA THR A 742 -10.70 33.73 23.03
C THR A 742 -9.77 33.72 21.82
N PHE A 743 -8.45 33.59 22.03
CA PHE A 743 -7.45 33.62 20.96
C PHE A 743 -7.26 32.28 20.21
N PRO A 744 -6.92 31.15 20.87
CA PRO A 744 -6.49 29.95 20.15
C PRO A 744 -7.66 29.16 19.57
N THR A 745 -7.60 28.86 18.27
CA THR A 745 -8.50 27.92 17.60
C THR A 745 -7.74 26.63 17.26
N ARG A 746 -8.36 25.45 17.41
CA ARG A 746 -7.73 24.16 17.08
C ARG A 746 -7.49 24.01 15.57
N GLY A 747 -6.39 23.36 15.20
CA GLY A 747 -6.04 23.06 13.80
C GLY A 747 -5.22 24.14 13.09
N LEU A 748 -4.71 25.13 13.82
CA LEU A 748 -3.74 26.11 13.32
C LEU A 748 -2.39 25.48 12.98
N VAL A 749 -1.61 26.17 12.14
CA VAL A 749 -0.28 25.75 11.69
C VAL A 749 0.75 26.78 12.15
N TYR A 750 1.75 26.33 12.91
CA TYR A 750 2.89 27.16 13.30
C TYR A 750 4.01 27.06 12.24
N ASP A 751 4.54 28.20 11.81
CA ASP A 751 5.70 28.28 10.92
C ASP A 751 6.98 28.53 11.72
N SER A 752 7.77 27.47 11.92
CA SER A 752 9.04 27.54 12.66
C SER A 752 10.14 28.39 12.00
N THR A 753 9.96 28.82 10.74
CA THR A 753 10.92 29.72 10.08
C THR A 753 10.66 31.19 10.41
N TYR A 754 9.39 31.59 10.59
CA TYR A 754 8.96 32.99 10.70
C TYR A 754 8.16 33.32 11.97
N GLY A 755 7.86 32.35 12.83
CA GLY A 755 7.14 32.58 14.10
C GLY A 755 5.65 32.88 13.93
N ASN A 756 5.09 32.63 12.74
CA ASN A 756 3.70 32.95 12.42
C ASN A 756 2.76 31.79 12.77
N LEU A 757 1.57 32.13 13.27
CA LEU A 757 0.42 31.20 13.37
C LEU A 757 -0.51 31.41 12.17
N LEU A 758 -0.80 30.31 11.48
CA LEU A 758 -1.51 30.29 10.20
C LEU A 758 -2.80 29.46 10.29
N LYS A 759 -3.92 30.03 9.87
CA LYS A 759 -5.16 29.31 9.54
C LYS A 759 -5.13 29.00 8.05
N VAL A 760 -5.22 27.73 7.67
CA VAL A 760 -5.07 27.30 6.26
C VAL A 760 -6.21 26.42 5.78
N ASP A 761 -6.41 26.37 4.46
CA ASP A 761 -7.37 25.50 3.79
C ASP A 761 -6.80 24.08 3.51
N LEU A 762 -7.56 23.24 2.80
CA LEU A 762 -7.12 21.91 2.38
C LEU A 762 -5.88 21.90 1.47
N HIS A 763 -5.70 22.94 0.68
CA HIS A 763 -4.65 23.05 -0.33
C HIS A 763 -3.34 23.57 0.28
N GLY A 764 -3.44 24.40 1.32
CA GLY A 764 -2.32 25.11 1.94
C GLY A 764 -2.39 26.63 1.74
N ASN A 765 -3.51 27.17 1.25
CA ASN A 765 -3.71 28.61 1.13
C ASN A 765 -3.92 29.23 2.53
N VAL A 766 -3.29 30.37 2.78
CA VAL A 766 -3.36 31.10 4.04
C VAL A 766 -4.65 31.92 4.10
N LEU A 767 -5.50 31.61 5.08
CA LEU A 767 -6.78 32.27 5.34
C LEU A 767 -6.63 33.39 6.38
N VAL A 768 -5.87 33.12 7.44
CA VAL A 768 -5.51 34.08 8.51
C VAL A 768 -4.04 33.87 8.86
N CYS A 769 -3.31 34.94 9.11
CA CYS A 769 -1.91 34.93 9.53
C CYS A 769 -1.73 35.89 10.70
N THR A 770 -1.08 35.43 11.77
CA THR A 770 -0.74 36.26 12.94
C THR A 770 0.74 36.11 13.29
N HIS A 771 1.36 37.23 13.69
CA HIS A 771 2.70 37.29 14.25
C HIS A 771 2.59 37.80 15.69
N GLY A 772 2.74 36.90 16.67
CA GLY A 772 2.26 37.19 18.03
C GLY A 772 0.75 37.43 18.03
N PHE A 773 0.31 38.57 18.58
CA PHE A 773 -1.09 39.00 18.53
C PHE A 773 -1.40 39.93 17.34
N VAL A 774 -0.42 40.25 16.48
CA VAL A 774 -0.62 41.13 15.31
C VAL A 774 -1.17 40.34 14.12
N TYR A 775 -2.32 40.75 13.61
CA TYR A 775 -2.94 40.18 12.40
C TYR A 775 -2.32 40.79 11.14
N LEU A 776 -1.65 39.96 10.34
CA LEU A 776 -1.04 40.38 9.08
C LEU A 776 -2.10 40.43 7.96
N ARG A 777 -2.06 41.48 7.14
CA ARG A 777 -2.97 41.70 6.00
C ARG A 777 -2.33 41.23 4.69
N GLY A 778 -3.13 41.16 3.62
CA GLY A 778 -2.74 40.48 2.38
C GLY A 778 -1.41 40.88 1.74
N MET A 779 -0.98 42.14 1.84
CA MET A 779 0.35 42.58 1.36
C MET A 779 1.47 42.10 2.31
N GLU A 780 1.32 42.30 3.62
CA GLU A 780 2.28 41.84 4.64
C GLU A 780 2.40 40.30 4.63
N ILE A 781 1.30 39.57 4.34
CA ILE A 781 1.31 38.12 4.13
C ILE A 781 2.14 37.74 2.90
N GLN A 782 2.16 38.53 1.83
CA GLN A 782 2.95 38.24 0.62
C GLN A 782 4.46 38.36 0.86
N ASP A 783 4.91 39.22 1.77
CA ASP A 783 6.33 39.33 2.14
C ASP A 783 6.85 38.01 2.74
N TYR A 784 6.07 37.37 3.62
CA TYR A 784 6.40 36.05 4.18
C TYR A 784 6.04 34.88 3.24
N TYR A 785 4.93 34.99 2.52
CA TYR A 785 4.32 33.94 1.70
C TYR A 785 3.92 34.50 0.32
N PRO A 786 4.83 34.64 -0.65
CA PRO A 786 4.56 35.35 -1.92
C PRO A 786 3.35 34.86 -2.73
N ASN A 787 3.01 33.57 -2.61
CA ASN A 787 1.86 32.96 -3.27
C ASN A 787 0.62 32.83 -2.35
N GLY A 788 0.63 33.39 -1.14
CA GLY A 788 -0.40 33.17 -0.11
C GLY A 788 -0.54 31.71 0.31
N PHE A 789 0.52 30.92 0.20
CA PHE A 789 0.47 29.45 0.20
C PHE A 789 1.64 28.82 0.97
N ILE A 790 1.37 27.72 1.68
CA ILE A 790 2.36 26.90 2.38
C ILE A 790 2.38 25.44 1.91
N GLN A 791 3.57 24.84 1.86
CA GLN A 791 3.75 23.42 1.58
C GLN A 791 3.51 22.61 2.85
N ARG A 792 2.24 22.35 3.20
CA ARG A 792 1.80 21.62 4.41
C ARG A 792 2.37 20.20 4.60
N ASP A 793 3.03 19.63 3.59
CA ASP A 793 3.69 18.32 3.68
C ASP A 793 5.17 18.44 4.13
N ASP A 794 5.72 19.68 4.24
CA ASP A 794 6.99 19.99 4.92
C ASP A 794 6.76 20.08 6.44
N THR A 795 6.86 18.91 7.09
CA THR A 795 6.71 18.76 8.55
C THR A 795 7.94 19.20 9.35
N GLU A 796 9.06 19.55 8.71
CA GLU A 796 10.23 20.10 9.41
C GLU A 796 10.11 21.61 9.65
N ARG A 797 9.32 22.29 8.81
CA ARG A 797 8.98 23.71 8.94
C ARG A 797 7.64 23.94 9.60
N PHE A 798 6.58 23.26 9.14
CA PHE A 798 5.20 23.54 9.53
C PHE A 798 4.66 22.51 10.51
N TYR A 799 4.23 22.95 11.69
CA TYR A 799 3.64 22.08 12.71
C TYR A 799 2.14 22.35 12.86
N ILE A 800 1.31 21.30 12.78
CA ILE A 800 -0.16 21.43 12.82
C ILE A 800 -0.70 21.08 14.22
N LEU A 801 -1.25 22.08 14.90
CA LEU A 801 -1.72 22.08 16.29
C LEU A 801 -3.14 21.46 16.36
N ASN A 802 -3.21 20.14 16.21
CA ASN A 802 -4.48 19.39 15.98
C ASN A 802 -5.20 18.89 17.25
N THR A 803 -4.57 18.91 18.42
CA THR A 803 -5.17 18.38 19.67
C THR A 803 -5.62 19.52 20.57
N LEU A 804 -6.57 19.25 21.47
CA LEU A 804 -7.01 20.23 22.47
C LEU A 804 -5.88 20.59 23.46
N PHE A 805 -4.98 19.65 23.75
CA PHE A 805 -3.73 19.92 24.49
C PHE A 805 -2.83 20.98 23.84
N ASN A 806 -2.94 21.20 22.52
CA ASN A 806 -2.16 22.25 21.85
C ASN A 806 -2.73 23.66 22.02
N LEU A 807 -3.92 23.87 22.61
CA LEU A 807 -4.47 25.23 22.77
C LEU A 807 -3.60 26.10 23.67
N SER A 808 -3.15 25.57 24.82
CA SER A 808 -2.20 26.25 25.72
C SER A 808 -0.87 26.56 25.04
N GLU A 809 -0.32 25.62 24.27
CA GLU A 809 0.90 25.85 23.46
C GLU A 809 0.67 26.95 22.42
N THR A 810 -0.47 26.92 21.71
CA THR A 810 -0.83 27.88 20.65
C THR A 810 -0.84 29.30 21.18
N TYR A 811 -1.47 29.51 22.33
CA TYR A 811 -1.50 30.81 22.98
C TYR A 811 -0.10 31.22 23.47
N LEU A 812 0.66 30.30 24.07
CA LEU A 812 2.03 30.57 24.54
C LEU A 812 2.99 30.95 23.41
N TYR A 813 2.88 30.35 22.22
CA TYR A 813 3.66 30.78 21.05
C TYR A 813 3.34 32.23 20.68
N ALA A 814 2.07 32.63 20.71
CA ALA A 814 1.68 34.01 20.45
C ALA A 814 2.22 34.97 21.53
N CYS A 815 2.11 34.61 22.82
CA CYS A 815 2.69 35.37 23.93
C CYS A 815 4.20 35.56 23.77
N LEU A 816 4.95 34.50 23.41
CA LEU A 816 6.40 34.57 23.26
C LEU A 816 6.80 35.49 22.09
N VAL A 817 6.19 35.30 20.91
CA VAL A 817 6.48 36.13 19.73
C VAL A 817 6.15 37.60 20.02
N ASP A 818 4.99 37.88 20.62
CA ASP A 818 4.59 39.23 21.02
C ASP A 818 5.56 39.85 22.04
N PHE A 819 5.89 39.11 23.11
CA PHE A 819 6.79 39.56 24.16
C PHE A 819 8.17 39.96 23.61
N PHE A 820 8.80 39.10 22.81
CA PHE A 820 10.11 39.39 22.25
C PHE A 820 10.06 40.48 21.17
N THR A 821 8.98 40.57 20.40
CA THR A 821 8.78 41.63 19.38
C THR A 821 8.67 43.02 20.00
N ASN A 822 7.94 43.12 21.13
CA ASN A 822 7.65 44.39 21.81
C ASN A 822 8.74 44.80 22.83
N THR A 823 9.65 43.90 23.20
CA THR A 823 10.68 44.17 24.21
C THR A 823 11.96 44.74 23.56
N SER A 824 12.22 46.03 23.79
CA SER A 824 13.39 46.78 23.27
C SER A 824 14.77 46.21 23.59
N ARG A 825 14.86 45.23 24.50
CA ARG A 825 16.07 44.47 24.83
C ARG A 825 16.52 43.54 23.70
N TYR A 826 15.61 43.16 22.79
CA TYR A 826 15.84 42.22 21.70
C TYR A 826 15.77 42.91 20.34
N GLN A 827 16.64 42.51 19.42
CA GLN A 827 16.60 42.95 18.03
C GLN A 827 15.79 41.96 17.19
N ASN A 828 14.67 42.43 16.64
CA ASN A 828 13.80 41.66 15.76
C ASN A 828 14.51 41.30 14.45
N CYS A 829 14.57 40.00 14.13
CA CYS A 829 15.16 39.47 12.92
C CYS A 829 14.13 38.59 12.19
N HIS A 830 14.25 38.47 10.87
CA HIS A 830 13.26 37.73 10.05
C HIS A 830 13.05 36.24 10.45
N LYS A 831 13.99 35.65 11.21
CA LYS A 831 13.94 34.24 11.65
C LYS A 831 14.00 34.05 13.18
N GLY A 832 13.86 35.12 13.95
CA GLY A 832 13.87 35.08 15.42
C GLY A 832 14.37 36.39 16.04
N PHE A 833 14.96 36.28 17.23
CA PHE A 833 15.36 37.45 18.03
C PHE A 833 16.84 37.36 18.38
N LYS A 834 17.54 38.50 18.37
CA LYS A 834 18.95 38.61 18.77
C LYS A 834 19.11 39.47 20.02
N HIS A 835 19.92 39.01 20.97
CA HIS A 835 20.29 39.78 22.17
C HIS A 835 21.79 39.58 22.48
N GLY A 836 22.59 40.62 22.27
CA GLY A 836 24.05 40.50 22.31
C GLY A 836 24.53 39.47 21.28
N ASP A 837 25.31 38.49 21.75
CA ASP A 837 25.81 37.38 20.93
C ASP A 837 24.84 36.19 20.83
N LEU A 838 23.71 36.21 21.57
CA LEU A 838 22.70 35.16 21.55
C LEU A 838 21.68 35.41 20.43
N PHE A 839 21.47 34.40 19.58
CA PHE A 839 20.39 34.39 18.58
C PHE A 839 19.43 33.24 18.88
N MET A 840 18.18 33.58 19.17
CA MET A 840 17.10 32.62 19.40
C MET A 840 16.19 32.59 18.17
N SER A 841 16.20 31.46 17.46
CA SER A 841 15.34 31.26 16.31
C SER A 841 13.90 30.92 16.72
N PHE A 842 12.92 31.20 15.84
CA PHE A 842 11.54 30.73 16.04
C PHE A 842 11.45 29.19 16.12
N LYS A 843 12.35 28.46 15.47
CA LYS A 843 12.43 26.99 15.52
C LYS A 843 12.96 26.46 16.85
N SER A 844 14.00 27.07 17.41
CA SER A 844 14.51 26.72 18.74
C SER A 844 13.48 27.06 19.82
N MET A 845 12.92 28.26 19.79
CA MET A 845 11.84 28.66 20.72
C MET A 845 10.63 27.73 20.67
N PHE A 846 10.28 27.23 19.48
CA PHE A 846 9.23 26.21 19.34
C PHE A 846 9.62 24.87 19.97
N GLN A 847 10.87 24.44 19.77
CA GLN A 847 11.42 23.23 20.38
C GLN A 847 11.42 23.33 21.91
N ASP A 848 11.81 24.48 22.47
CA ASP A 848 11.86 24.72 23.92
C ASP A 848 10.47 24.60 24.59
N VAL A 849 9.41 25.11 23.95
CA VAL A 849 8.02 24.93 24.42
C VAL A 849 7.56 23.48 24.28
N ARG A 850 7.88 22.81 23.17
CA ARG A 850 7.56 21.38 22.97
C ARG A 850 8.24 20.51 24.02
N ASP A 851 9.49 20.80 24.36
CA ASP A 851 10.26 20.06 25.37
C ASP A 851 9.82 20.40 26.80
N ALA A 852 9.36 21.63 27.05
CA ALA A 852 8.66 21.97 28.30
C ALA A 852 7.36 21.16 28.45
N MET A 853 6.56 21.01 27.38
CA MET A 853 5.35 20.19 27.40
C MET A 853 5.64 18.70 27.60
N ASN A 854 6.63 18.17 26.87
CA ASN A 854 7.11 16.80 27.04
C ASN A 854 7.53 16.56 28.51
N TYR A 855 8.32 17.48 29.09
CA TYR A 855 8.74 17.42 30.50
C TYR A 855 7.56 17.44 31.48
N ILE A 856 6.53 18.26 31.25
CA ILE A 856 5.34 18.32 32.11
C ILE A 856 4.54 17.01 32.07
N HIS A 857 4.46 16.38 30.90
CA HIS A 857 3.85 15.04 30.77
C HIS A 857 4.70 13.92 31.38
N ASP A 858 6.03 13.93 31.15
CA ASP A 858 6.96 12.90 31.60
C ASP A 858 7.21 12.94 33.13
N THR A 859 7.23 14.13 33.72
CA THR A 859 7.24 14.31 35.19
C THR A 859 5.91 13.97 35.85
N GLY A 860 4.82 13.89 35.07
CA GLY A 860 3.47 13.68 35.58
C GLY A 860 2.87 14.88 36.33
N SER A 861 3.54 16.03 36.40
CA SER A 861 3.12 17.19 37.21
C SER A 861 1.72 17.73 36.84
N LEU A 862 1.38 17.77 35.54
CA LEU A 862 0.02 18.08 35.09
C LEU A 862 -1.00 17.04 35.54
N LYS A 863 -0.66 15.75 35.40
CA LYS A 863 -1.55 14.63 35.79
C LYS A 863 -1.80 14.61 37.29
N GLU A 864 -0.77 14.87 38.10
CA GLU A 864 -0.87 14.94 39.55
C GLU A 864 -1.83 16.05 40.00
N ARG A 865 -1.62 17.29 39.54
CA ARG A 865 -2.53 18.42 39.84
C ARG A 865 -3.96 18.18 39.34
N THR A 866 -4.12 17.48 38.22
CA THR A 866 -5.44 17.11 37.68
C THR A 866 -6.16 16.11 38.58
N VAL A 867 -5.46 15.05 39.01
CA VAL A 867 -6.02 14.01 39.91
C VAL A 867 -6.30 14.55 41.31
N GLN A 868 -5.56 15.56 41.79
CA GLN A 868 -5.83 16.25 43.05
C GLN A 868 -7.16 17.02 43.07
N ASN A 869 -7.75 17.37 41.91
CA ASN A 869 -9.01 18.12 41.84
C ASN A 869 -9.81 17.78 40.57
N LEU A 870 -10.26 16.53 40.47
CA LEU A 870 -10.98 16.01 39.30
C LEU A 870 -12.31 16.73 39.05
N GLU A 871 -12.98 17.21 40.10
CA GLU A 871 -14.20 18.01 40.02
C GLU A 871 -13.97 19.35 39.31
N LYS A 872 -12.81 19.99 39.48
CA LYS A 872 -12.46 21.23 38.77
C LYS A 872 -12.10 20.97 37.31
N TYR A 873 -11.46 19.84 36.99
CA TYR A 873 -10.83 19.66 35.68
C TYR A 873 -11.54 18.70 34.72
N VAL A 874 -12.37 17.78 35.20
CA VAL A 874 -12.99 16.72 34.36
C VAL A 874 -14.51 16.77 34.45
N ILE A 875 -15.18 16.77 33.28
CA ILE A 875 -16.63 16.66 33.19
C ILE A 875 -17.06 15.23 33.52
N ARG A 876 -17.82 15.07 34.60
CA ARG A 876 -18.41 13.79 35.01
C ARG A 876 -19.86 13.68 34.55
N ASP A 877 -20.14 12.80 33.60
CA ASP A 877 -21.48 12.59 33.05
C ASP A 877 -22.02 11.18 33.42
N PRO A 878 -23.16 11.07 34.15
CA PRO A 878 -23.72 9.79 34.57
C PRO A 878 -24.26 8.92 33.43
N ARG A 879 -24.28 9.42 32.18
CA ARG A 879 -24.72 8.66 31.01
C ARG A 879 -23.60 7.79 30.40
N ILE A 880 -22.33 8.01 30.77
CA ILE A 880 -21.19 7.23 30.24
C ILE A 880 -21.31 5.72 30.60
N PRO A 881 -21.57 5.31 31.86
CA PRO A 881 -21.79 3.89 32.17
C PRO A 881 -22.97 3.28 31.40
N VAL A 882 -24.05 4.06 31.22
CA VAL A 882 -25.26 3.63 30.51
C VAL A 882 -24.96 3.34 29.04
N LEU A 883 -24.19 4.22 28.38
CA LEU A 883 -23.72 3.99 27.02
C LEU A 883 -22.84 2.74 26.92
N LEU A 884 -21.81 2.61 27.78
CA LEU A 884 -20.88 1.48 27.72
C LEU A 884 -21.58 0.14 27.98
N THR A 885 -22.49 0.08 28.95
CA THR A 885 -23.30 -1.12 29.25
C THR A 885 -24.13 -1.52 28.05
N ARG A 886 -24.87 -0.57 27.47
CA ARG A 886 -25.76 -0.81 26.32
C ARG A 886 -24.99 -1.20 25.05
N LEU A 887 -23.76 -0.73 24.87
CA LEU A 887 -22.87 -1.19 23.79
C LEU A 887 -22.38 -2.62 24.06
N LYS A 888 -21.99 -2.94 25.30
CA LYS A 888 -21.50 -4.26 25.70
C LYS A 888 -22.55 -5.38 25.60
N GLU A 889 -23.83 -5.05 25.68
CA GLU A 889 -24.95 -5.98 25.43
C GLU A 889 -24.98 -6.53 23.99
N VAL A 890 -24.46 -5.80 23.00
CA VAL A 890 -24.54 -6.17 21.57
C VAL A 890 -23.20 -6.42 20.89
N ALA A 891 -22.11 -5.87 21.44
CA ALA A 891 -20.81 -5.77 20.79
C ALA A 891 -19.69 -5.75 21.82
N LYS A 892 -18.47 -6.11 21.42
CA LYS A 892 -17.29 -5.98 22.29
C LYS A 892 -16.91 -4.51 22.48
N VAL A 893 -16.43 -4.13 23.66
CA VAL A 893 -16.01 -2.76 23.96
C VAL A 893 -14.53 -2.75 24.37
N PHE A 894 -13.71 -1.84 23.83
CA PHE A 894 -12.31 -1.69 24.24
C PHE A 894 -11.87 -0.25 24.45
N LEU A 895 -10.88 -0.08 25.33
CA LEU A 895 -10.18 1.18 25.55
C LEU A 895 -8.77 1.07 24.95
N ALA A 896 -8.36 2.05 24.15
CA ALA A 896 -7.03 2.14 23.57
C ALA A 896 -6.53 3.59 23.65
N THR A 897 -5.77 3.89 24.71
CA THR A 897 -5.35 5.26 25.05
C THR A 897 -3.83 5.44 25.05
N ASN A 898 -3.39 6.69 24.88
CA ASN A 898 -1.98 7.08 25.00
C ASN A 898 -1.54 7.29 26.44
N SER A 899 -2.49 7.51 27.36
CA SER A 899 -2.22 7.66 28.79
C SER A 899 -1.70 6.37 29.44
N ASP A 900 -0.99 6.54 30.55
CA ASP A 900 -0.43 5.45 31.37
C ASP A 900 -1.48 4.90 32.33
N TYR A 901 -1.23 3.70 32.87
CA TYR A 901 -2.21 3.02 33.69
C TYR A 901 -2.64 3.77 34.95
N SER A 902 -1.70 4.40 35.67
CA SER A 902 -1.99 5.03 36.96
C SER A 902 -2.93 6.23 36.77
N TYR A 903 -2.70 7.02 35.72
CA TYR A 903 -3.58 8.13 35.35
C TYR A 903 -4.93 7.64 34.82
N THR A 904 -4.92 6.65 33.91
CA THR A 904 -6.16 6.06 33.37
C THR A 904 -7.01 5.45 34.48
N GLU A 905 -6.43 4.80 35.49
CA GLU A 905 -7.19 4.27 36.60
C GLU A 905 -7.86 5.37 37.44
N ALA A 906 -7.16 6.46 37.77
CA ALA A 906 -7.73 7.57 38.53
C ALA A 906 -8.91 8.24 37.78
N ILE A 907 -8.71 8.56 36.51
CA ILE A 907 -9.74 9.19 35.65
C ILE A 907 -10.95 8.27 35.46
N MET A 908 -10.73 6.99 35.13
CA MET A 908 -11.83 6.07 34.83
C MET A 908 -12.63 5.68 36.08
N LYS A 909 -12.01 5.61 37.27
CA LYS A 909 -12.74 5.50 38.55
C LYS A 909 -13.64 6.71 38.77
N TYR A 910 -13.12 7.93 38.63
CA TYR A 910 -13.93 9.14 38.81
C TYR A 910 -15.12 9.21 37.81
N LEU A 911 -14.93 8.78 36.56
CA LEU A 911 -16.00 8.77 35.55
C LEU A 911 -17.06 7.68 35.76
N LEU A 912 -16.69 6.50 36.30
CA LEU A 912 -17.56 5.30 36.29
C LEU A 912 -17.95 4.75 37.67
N ASP A 913 -17.21 5.07 38.75
CA ASP A 913 -17.51 4.57 40.10
C ASP A 913 -18.47 5.55 40.81
N PHE A 914 -19.78 5.31 40.68
CA PHE A 914 -20.83 6.13 41.30
C PHE A 914 -21.17 5.67 42.72
N PRO A 915 -21.34 6.58 43.71
CA PRO A 915 -21.71 6.21 45.07
C PRO A 915 -23.08 5.53 45.15
N HIS A 916 -23.29 4.74 46.21
CA HIS A 916 -24.42 3.83 46.39
C HIS A 916 -25.80 4.42 46.05
N GLY A 917 -26.59 3.67 45.28
CA GLY A 917 -28.00 4.00 44.95
C GLY A 917 -28.38 3.84 43.49
N SER A 918 -27.42 3.67 42.57
CA SER A 918 -27.70 3.36 41.17
C SER A 918 -28.11 1.89 40.96
N LYS A 919 -28.79 1.59 39.84
CA LYS A 919 -29.34 0.25 39.51
C LYS A 919 -28.30 -0.86 39.24
N TYR A 920 -27.01 -0.58 39.44
CA TYR A 920 -25.90 -1.43 39.03
C TYR A 920 -25.07 -1.83 40.26
N PRO A 921 -24.56 -3.07 40.34
CA PRO A 921 -23.65 -3.47 41.41
C PRO A 921 -22.37 -2.62 41.39
N GLU A 922 -21.63 -2.59 42.50
CA GLU A 922 -20.26 -2.08 42.51
C GLU A 922 -19.38 -2.91 41.55
N GLN A 923 -19.17 -2.38 40.35
CA GLN A 923 -18.34 -3.01 39.33
C GLN A 923 -17.20 -2.06 38.99
N SER A 924 -15.96 -2.51 39.22
CA SER A 924 -14.78 -1.73 38.86
C SER A 924 -14.86 -1.34 37.37
N TRP A 925 -14.54 -0.08 37.05
CA TRP A 925 -14.58 0.48 35.69
C TRP A 925 -14.04 -0.42 34.57
N ARG A 926 -13.04 -1.26 34.89
CA ARG A 926 -12.41 -2.23 33.97
C ARG A 926 -13.41 -3.22 33.37
N MET A 927 -14.51 -3.53 34.07
CA MET A 927 -15.54 -4.49 33.65
C MET A 927 -16.46 -3.96 32.53
N PHE A 928 -16.51 -2.64 32.30
CA PHE A 928 -17.20 -2.05 31.14
C PHE A 928 -16.48 -2.34 29.82
N PHE A 929 -15.23 -2.83 29.86
CA PHE A 929 -14.40 -3.13 28.71
C PHE A 929 -14.07 -4.62 28.65
N ASP A 930 -13.99 -5.18 27.44
CA ASP A 930 -13.52 -6.54 27.18
C ASP A 930 -12.00 -6.58 26.98
N LEU A 931 -11.42 -5.43 26.59
CA LEU A 931 -9.98 -5.22 26.44
C LEU A 931 -9.62 -3.78 26.86
N VAL A 932 -8.58 -3.63 27.66
CA VAL A 932 -8.01 -2.32 28.02
C VAL A 932 -6.55 -2.29 27.61
N VAL A 933 -6.17 -1.30 26.79
CA VAL A 933 -4.80 -1.06 26.34
C VAL A 933 -4.39 0.39 26.63
N VAL A 934 -3.37 0.55 27.46
CA VAL A 934 -2.72 1.82 27.80
C VAL A 934 -1.39 1.98 27.04
N ASP A 935 -0.74 3.14 27.14
CA ASP A 935 0.56 3.42 26.51
C ASP A 935 0.62 3.13 24.99
N THR A 936 -0.50 3.23 24.27
CA THR A 936 -0.61 2.75 22.87
C THR A 936 0.32 3.49 21.89
N ARG A 937 0.75 4.72 22.21
CA ARG A 937 1.63 5.58 21.37
C ARG A 937 1.06 5.79 19.96
N LYS A 938 -0.24 6.05 19.85
CA LYS A 938 -0.90 6.47 18.60
C LYS A 938 -0.21 7.75 18.09
N PRO A 939 0.17 7.84 16.80
CA PRO A 939 -0.26 6.98 15.68
C PRO A 939 0.61 5.74 15.39
N LEU A 940 1.72 5.50 16.10
CA LEU A 940 2.59 4.34 15.86
C LEU A 940 1.84 3.01 16.06
N PHE A 941 0.89 3.02 16.99
CA PHE A 941 -0.08 1.95 17.25
C PHE A 941 -0.73 1.35 16.00
N PHE A 942 -1.16 2.20 15.06
CA PHE A 942 -1.82 1.81 13.80
C PHE A 942 -0.81 1.44 12.68
N ALA A 943 0.48 1.40 12.99
CA ALA A 943 1.58 1.12 12.08
C ALA A 943 2.30 -0.17 12.49
N GLY A 944 3.54 -0.10 12.98
CA GLY A 944 4.25 -1.26 13.54
C GLY A 944 3.90 -1.56 15.00
N GLY A 945 3.23 -0.62 15.68
CA GLY A 945 2.96 -0.70 17.11
C GLY A 945 4.22 -0.74 17.97
N THR A 946 4.06 -1.31 19.16
CA THR A 946 5.13 -1.62 20.11
C THR A 946 4.94 -3.03 20.68
N VAL A 947 5.90 -3.52 21.46
CA VAL A 947 5.78 -4.82 22.14
C VAL A 947 4.59 -4.80 23.11
N LEU A 948 3.65 -5.74 22.97
CA LEU A 948 2.54 -5.91 23.92
C LEU A 948 3.07 -6.37 25.28
N ARG A 949 2.71 -5.66 26.35
CA ARG A 949 3.02 -6.04 27.74
C ARG A 949 1.74 -6.13 28.58
N GLN A 950 1.83 -6.80 29.73
CA GLN A 950 0.76 -6.81 30.74
C GLN A 950 1.10 -5.83 31.86
N VAL A 951 0.11 -5.05 32.31
CA VAL A 951 0.24 -4.20 33.50
C VAL A 951 -0.07 -5.03 34.74
N ASP A 952 0.72 -4.86 35.80
CA ASP A 952 0.34 -5.28 37.15
C ASP A 952 -0.56 -4.21 37.76
N THR A 953 -1.85 -4.51 37.90
CA THR A 953 -2.86 -3.53 38.33
C THR A 953 -2.81 -3.20 39.82
N ASN A 954 -1.97 -3.88 40.61
CA ASN A 954 -1.73 -3.54 42.01
C ASN A 954 -0.60 -2.50 42.18
N THR A 955 0.40 -2.52 41.30
CA THR A 955 1.58 -1.64 41.39
C THR A 955 1.65 -0.58 40.30
N GLY A 956 0.77 -0.67 39.29
CA GLY A 956 0.76 0.15 38.08
C GLY A 956 1.95 -0.09 37.13
N LYS A 957 2.86 -1.01 37.47
CA LYS A 957 4.09 -1.25 36.70
C LYS A 957 3.87 -2.31 35.61
N LEU A 958 4.68 -2.21 34.55
CA LEU A 958 4.68 -3.21 33.48
C LEU A 958 5.38 -4.49 33.95
N LYS A 959 4.74 -5.64 33.75
CA LYS A 959 5.39 -6.94 33.97
C LYS A 959 6.52 -7.14 32.96
N ILE A 960 7.56 -7.87 33.38
CA ILE A 960 8.74 -8.13 32.57
C ILE A 960 8.40 -9.18 31.50
N GLY A 961 8.73 -8.87 30.24
CA GLY A 961 8.52 -9.75 29.08
C GLY A 961 7.40 -9.29 28.14
N THR A 962 7.33 -9.94 26.98
CA THR A 962 6.23 -9.78 26.00
C THR A 962 5.05 -10.65 26.44
N TYR A 963 3.84 -10.11 26.41
CA TYR A 963 2.65 -10.91 26.68
C TYR A 963 2.29 -11.80 25.48
N THR A 964 2.29 -13.12 25.68
CA THR A 964 1.95 -14.13 24.65
C THR A 964 0.73 -14.98 25.03
N GLY A 965 -0.02 -14.59 26.06
CA GLY A 965 -1.21 -15.31 26.52
C GLY A 965 -2.47 -14.98 25.70
N HIS A 966 -3.56 -15.69 25.98
CA HIS A 966 -4.89 -15.36 25.46
C HIS A 966 -5.49 -14.13 26.18
N LEU A 967 -6.57 -13.56 25.63
CA LEU A 967 -7.30 -12.48 26.28
C LEU A 967 -7.89 -12.95 27.62
N GLN A 968 -7.59 -12.23 28.71
CA GLN A 968 -8.14 -12.47 30.05
C GLN A 968 -8.97 -11.26 30.48
N LEU A 969 -10.25 -11.46 30.82
CA LEU A 969 -11.14 -10.36 31.21
C LEU A 969 -10.60 -9.65 32.47
N GLY A 970 -10.65 -8.32 32.47
CA GLY A 970 -10.10 -7.49 33.55
C GLY A 970 -8.57 -7.34 33.55
N THR A 971 -7.86 -8.02 32.64
CA THR A 971 -6.43 -7.75 32.41
C THR A 971 -6.25 -6.44 31.64
N VAL A 972 -5.23 -5.69 32.02
CA VAL A 972 -4.81 -4.46 31.35
C VAL A 972 -3.50 -4.70 30.61
N TYR A 973 -3.45 -4.26 29.36
CA TYR A 973 -2.30 -4.36 28.47
C TYR A 973 -1.66 -3.00 28.24
N SER A 974 -0.40 -2.98 27.85
CA SER A 974 0.38 -1.78 27.53
C SER A 974 1.04 -1.94 26.17
N GLY A 975 1.02 -0.88 25.35
CA GLY A 975 1.63 -0.84 24.02
C GLY A 975 0.85 -1.64 22.97
N GLY A 976 1.51 -2.60 22.32
CA GLY A 976 0.91 -3.43 21.28
C GLY A 976 0.69 -2.71 19.94
N SER A 977 -0.17 -3.27 19.08
CA SER A 977 -0.56 -2.72 17.78
C SER A 977 -2.05 -2.90 17.52
N SER A 978 -2.59 -2.18 16.54
CA SER A 978 -3.98 -2.34 16.10
C SER A 978 -4.30 -3.75 15.60
N ASP A 979 -3.30 -4.44 15.02
CA ASP A 979 -3.47 -5.81 14.52
C ASP A 979 -3.64 -6.79 15.68
N ILE A 980 -2.82 -6.64 16.72
CA ILE A 980 -2.91 -7.43 17.96
C ILE A 980 -4.27 -7.22 18.65
N ILE A 981 -4.86 -6.01 18.62
CA ILE A 981 -6.23 -5.80 19.09
C ILE A 981 -7.25 -6.56 18.23
N CYS A 982 -7.12 -6.53 16.90
CA CYS A 982 -8.01 -7.27 16.00
C CYS A 982 -7.95 -8.78 16.27
N ASP A 983 -6.75 -9.32 16.51
CA ASP A 983 -6.50 -10.73 16.80
C ASP A 983 -7.03 -11.13 18.20
N LEU A 984 -6.79 -10.32 19.24
CA LEU A 984 -7.28 -10.59 20.60
C LEU A 984 -8.81 -10.53 20.70
N LEU A 985 -9.45 -9.68 19.89
CA LEU A 985 -10.91 -9.51 19.89
C LEU A 985 -11.63 -10.34 18.81
N ASP A 986 -10.92 -11.04 17.92
CA ASP A 986 -11.45 -11.77 16.75
C ASP A 986 -12.43 -10.92 15.91
N VAL A 987 -11.98 -9.74 15.48
CA VAL A 987 -12.77 -8.78 14.69
C VAL A 987 -11.97 -8.17 13.55
N LYS A 988 -12.63 -7.88 12.44
CA LYS A 988 -12.00 -7.22 11.28
C LYS A 988 -12.21 -5.73 11.34
N GLY A 989 -11.26 -4.95 10.82
CA GLY A 989 -11.31 -3.48 10.89
C GLY A 989 -12.64 -2.82 10.50
N LYS A 990 -13.34 -3.32 9.46
CA LYS A 990 -14.65 -2.77 9.04
C LYS A 990 -15.80 -3.01 10.03
N GLU A 991 -15.61 -3.92 10.99
CA GLU A 991 -16.55 -4.28 12.07
C GLU A 991 -16.25 -3.50 13.36
N ILE A 992 -15.17 -2.70 13.38
CA ILE A 992 -14.77 -1.83 14.49
C ILE A 992 -15.22 -0.40 14.20
N LEU A 993 -15.94 0.23 15.13
CA LEU A 993 -16.12 1.68 15.21
C LEU A 993 -15.19 2.24 16.28
N TYR A 994 -14.17 2.99 15.87
CA TYR A 994 -13.25 3.67 16.79
C TYR A 994 -13.66 5.13 16.98
N ILE A 995 -13.73 5.54 18.24
CA ILE A 995 -14.23 6.81 18.74
C ILE A 995 -13.05 7.54 19.40
N GLY A 996 -12.72 8.74 18.93
CA GLY A 996 -11.60 9.55 19.43
C GLY A 996 -11.70 11.01 18.98
N ASP A 997 -10.95 11.91 19.61
CA ASP A 997 -10.89 13.35 19.28
C ASP A 997 -9.75 13.70 18.31
N HIS A 998 -8.67 12.88 18.28
CA HIS A 998 -7.48 13.22 17.52
C HIS A 998 -7.63 12.88 16.03
N ILE A 999 -8.02 13.88 15.23
CA ILE A 999 -8.25 13.78 13.77
C ILE A 999 -7.12 13.07 13.00
N PHE A 1000 -5.86 13.27 13.40
CA PHE A 1000 -4.71 12.61 12.75
C PHE A 1000 -4.36 11.28 13.41
N GLY A 1001 -4.17 11.26 14.73
CA GLY A 1001 -3.70 10.08 15.47
C GLY A 1001 -4.68 8.92 15.43
N ASP A 1002 -5.95 9.20 15.70
CA ASP A 1002 -7.02 8.20 15.80
C ASP A 1002 -7.71 7.98 14.46
N ILE A 1003 -8.24 9.06 13.88
CA ILE A 1003 -9.20 8.96 12.78
C ILE A 1003 -8.48 8.70 11.46
N LEU A 1004 -7.58 9.58 11.02
CA LEU A 1004 -6.92 9.46 9.72
C LEU A 1004 -6.09 8.16 9.60
N LYS A 1005 -5.37 7.77 10.66
CA LYS A 1005 -4.45 6.61 10.62
C LYS A 1005 -5.18 5.28 10.70
N SER A 1006 -6.13 5.10 11.61
CA SER A 1006 -6.99 3.89 11.65
C SER A 1006 -7.76 3.74 10.33
N LYS A 1007 -8.28 4.84 9.77
CA LYS A 1007 -9.02 4.83 8.50
C LYS A 1007 -8.16 4.43 7.31
N LYS A 1008 -6.98 5.03 7.15
CA LYS A 1008 -6.11 4.78 5.99
C LYS A 1008 -5.36 3.45 6.05
N ARG A 1009 -4.92 3.00 7.22
CA ARG A 1009 -4.11 1.78 7.37
C ARG A 1009 -4.98 0.54 7.58
N GLN A 1010 -5.92 0.61 8.51
CA GLN A 1010 -6.71 -0.54 8.96
C GLN A 1010 -8.14 -0.59 8.42
N GLY A 1011 -8.60 0.48 7.76
CA GLY A 1011 -9.94 0.55 7.19
C GLY A 1011 -11.06 0.58 8.23
N TRP A 1012 -10.75 1.00 9.46
CA TRP A 1012 -11.70 1.08 10.57
C TRP A 1012 -12.88 2.03 10.25
N LYS A 1013 -14.02 1.81 10.90
CA LYS A 1013 -15.06 2.85 10.97
C LYS A 1013 -14.68 3.84 12.06
N THR A 1014 -15.02 5.09 11.85
CA THR A 1014 -14.48 6.22 12.62
C THR A 1014 -15.56 7.20 13.05
N PHE A 1015 -15.53 7.55 14.33
CA PHE A 1015 -16.35 8.58 14.95
C PHE A 1015 -15.42 9.63 15.56
N LEU A 1016 -15.50 10.88 15.09
CA LEU A 1016 -14.72 11.98 15.65
C LEU A 1016 -15.52 12.71 16.73
N VAL A 1017 -14.95 12.84 17.93
CA VAL A 1017 -15.47 13.73 18.98
C VAL A 1017 -14.89 15.13 18.77
N VAL A 1018 -15.75 16.15 18.76
CA VAL A 1018 -15.35 17.56 18.58
C VAL A 1018 -16.06 18.38 19.67
N PRO A 1019 -15.51 18.47 20.90
CA PRO A 1019 -16.18 19.14 22.02
C PRO A 1019 -16.60 20.57 21.72
N GLU A 1020 -15.78 21.30 20.95
CA GLU A 1020 -16.01 22.70 20.57
C GLU A 1020 -17.22 22.88 19.63
N LEU A 1021 -17.70 21.79 19.01
CA LEU A 1021 -18.85 21.81 18.11
C LEU A 1021 -20.11 22.33 18.80
N THR A 1022 -20.23 22.18 20.12
CA THR A 1022 -21.35 22.74 20.89
C THR A 1022 -21.41 24.27 20.79
N LYS A 1023 -20.26 24.94 20.96
CA LYS A 1023 -20.13 26.41 20.81
C LYS A 1023 -20.27 26.82 19.35
N GLU A 1024 -19.60 26.10 18.43
CA GLU A 1024 -19.70 26.37 16.98
C GLU A 1024 -21.15 26.30 16.49
N LEU A 1025 -21.94 25.29 16.90
CA LEU A 1025 -23.34 25.15 16.51
C LEU A 1025 -24.22 26.28 17.06
N GLN A 1026 -23.99 26.71 18.30
CA GLN A 1026 -24.70 27.84 18.89
C GLN A 1026 -24.43 29.14 18.11
N VAL A 1027 -23.15 29.49 17.92
CA VAL A 1027 -22.77 30.69 17.15
C VAL A 1027 -23.26 30.60 15.70
N TRP A 1028 -23.22 29.42 15.10
CA TRP A 1028 -23.74 29.18 13.74
C TRP A 1028 -25.25 29.44 13.63
N MET A 1029 -26.04 29.07 14.64
CA MET A 1029 -27.47 29.36 14.70
C MET A 1029 -27.72 30.86 14.94
N ASP A 1030 -27.07 31.43 15.95
CA ASP A 1030 -27.25 32.83 16.36
C ASP A 1030 -26.78 33.85 15.31
N LYS A 1031 -25.88 33.45 14.40
CA LYS A 1031 -25.29 34.30 13.34
C LYS A 1031 -25.58 33.80 11.92
N HIS A 1032 -26.61 32.95 11.75
CA HIS A 1032 -26.92 32.34 10.46
C HIS A 1032 -27.18 33.39 9.35
N GLU A 1033 -27.82 34.51 9.69
CA GLU A 1033 -28.11 35.62 8.77
C GLU A 1033 -26.84 36.20 8.12
N MET A 1034 -25.75 36.37 8.89
CA MET A 1034 -24.47 36.88 8.36
C MET A 1034 -23.82 35.90 7.38
N PHE A 1035 -24.02 34.60 7.57
CA PHE A 1035 -23.53 33.60 6.64
C PHE A 1035 -24.35 33.57 5.34
N GLU A 1036 -25.67 33.72 5.42
CA GLU A 1036 -26.51 33.77 4.21
C GLU A 1036 -26.31 35.09 3.44
N GLU A 1037 -26.06 36.23 4.13
CA GLU A 1037 -25.59 37.46 3.49
C GLU A 1037 -24.26 37.23 2.76
N LEU A 1038 -23.26 36.61 3.41
CA LEU A 1038 -21.97 36.30 2.78
C LEU A 1038 -22.13 35.42 1.54
N ARG A 1039 -23.01 34.42 1.61
CA ARG A 1039 -23.34 33.53 0.49
C ARG A 1039 -24.02 34.27 -0.67
N GLN A 1040 -24.94 35.20 -0.38
CA GLN A 1040 -25.57 36.05 -1.40
C GLN A 1040 -24.55 36.98 -2.07
N LEU A 1041 -23.63 37.57 -1.29
CA LEU A 1041 -22.55 38.39 -1.83
C LEU A 1041 -21.59 37.59 -2.72
N ASP A 1042 -21.25 36.35 -2.35
CA ASP A 1042 -20.41 35.46 -3.18
C ASP A 1042 -21.12 35.07 -4.50
N ILE A 1043 -22.43 34.81 -4.47
CA ILE A 1043 -23.22 34.53 -5.69
C ILE A 1043 -23.25 35.77 -6.60
N TYR A 1044 -23.55 36.94 -6.03
CA TYR A 1044 -23.65 38.20 -6.78
C TYR A 1044 -22.29 38.63 -7.37
N LEU A 1045 -21.19 38.44 -6.64
CA LEU A 1045 -19.84 38.66 -7.16
C LEU A 1045 -19.53 37.73 -8.34
N ALA A 1046 -19.98 36.47 -8.29
CA ALA A 1046 -19.82 35.52 -9.39
C ALA A 1046 -20.74 35.82 -10.60
N GLU A 1047 -21.82 36.58 -10.43
CA GLU A 1047 -22.66 37.09 -11.53
C GLU A 1047 -22.01 38.33 -12.16
N LEU A 1048 -21.61 39.32 -11.35
CA LEU A 1048 -20.87 40.49 -11.85
C LEU A 1048 -19.61 40.11 -12.61
N HIS A 1049 -18.86 39.10 -12.17
CA HIS A 1049 -17.68 38.59 -12.88
C HIS A 1049 -17.99 37.93 -14.24
N LYS A 1050 -19.25 37.55 -14.53
CA LYS A 1050 -19.68 37.10 -15.87
C LYS A 1050 -20.09 38.26 -16.76
N ASP A 1051 -20.69 39.30 -16.18
CA ASP A 1051 -21.15 40.50 -16.89
C ASP A 1051 -20.02 41.55 -17.07
N SER A 1052 -18.86 41.34 -16.45
CA SER A 1052 -17.69 42.25 -16.41
C SER A 1052 -16.95 42.47 -17.73
N ASP A 1053 -17.47 42.02 -18.88
CA ASP A 1053 -16.97 42.45 -20.19
C ASP A 1053 -17.25 43.97 -20.46
N LEU A 1054 -18.03 44.63 -19.58
CA LEU A 1054 -18.35 46.07 -19.66
C LEU A 1054 -18.12 46.83 -18.34
N GLY A 1055 -16.90 47.35 -18.15
CA GLY A 1055 -16.64 48.65 -17.49
C GLY A 1055 -16.77 48.83 -15.96
N ASN A 1056 -17.59 48.07 -15.23
CA ASN A 1056 -17.96 48.38 -13.83
C ASN A 1056 -16.95 47.91 -12.75
N GLY A 1057 -15.70 48.39 -12.83
CA GLY A 1057 -14.64 48.05 -11.85
C GLY A 1057 -14.83 48.63 -10.44
N SER A 1058 -15.71 49.63 -10.24
CA SER A 1058 -15.99 50.22 -8.93
C SER A 1058 -16.78 49.29 -8.00
N ASP A 1059 -17.79 48.62 -8.56
CA ASP A 1059 -18.81 47.92 -7.78
C ASP A 1059 -18.25 46.59 -7.24
N VAL A 1060 -17.42 45.92 -8.04
CA VAL A 1060 -16.67 44.72 -7.63
C VAL A 1060 -15.78 45.00 -6.41
N ASN A 1061 -15.08 46.13 -6.38
CA ASN A 1061 -14.23 46.50 -5.24
C ASN A 1061 -15.04 46.81 -3.98
N LEU A 1062 -16.20 47.46 -4.11
CA LEU A 1062 -17.12 47.73 -3.00
C LEU A 1062 -17.67 46.42 -2.41
N ILE A 1063 -18.07 45.47 -3.25
CA ILE A 1063 -18.59 44.17 -2.84
C ILE A 1063 -17.49 43.31 -2.20
N GLN A 1064 -16.28 43.27 -2.77
CA GLN A 1064 -15.14 42.60 -2.15
C GLN A 1064 -14.79 43.19 -0.76
N SER A 1065 -14.93 44.51 -0.58
CA SER A 1065 -14.78 45.15 0.73
C SER A 1065 -15.90 44.74 1.70
N LYS A 1066 -17.14 44.65 1.22
CA LYS A 1066 -18.27 44.18 2.03
C LYS A 1066 -18.12 42.70 2.43
N VAL A 1067 -17.73 41.82 1.51
CA VAL A 1067 -17.40 40.40 1.77
C VAL A 1067 -16.34 40.27 2.86
N LYS A 1068 -15.27 41.07 2.82
CA LYS A 1068 -14.23 41.11 3.87
C LYS A 1068 -14.79 41.57 5.22
N THR A 1069 -15.63 42.60 5.23
CA THR A 1069 -16.24 43.16 6.46
C THR A 1069 -17.20 42.16 7.11
N VAL A 1070 -18.08 41.53 6.32
CA VAL A 1070 -19.01 40.49 6.81
C VAL A 1070 -18.26 39.26 7.28
N THR A 1071 -17.23 38.82 6.55
CA THR A 1071 -16.34 37.72 6.97
C THR A 1071 -15.68 38.02 8.31
N TYR A 1072 -15.05 39.19 8.47
CA TYR A 1072 -14.38 39.58 9.72
C TYR A 1072 -15.35 39.65 10.90
N GLY A 1073 -16.53 40.26 10.72
CA GLY A 1073 -17.57 40.30 11.75
C GLY A 1073 -18.10 38.91 12.13
N MET A 1074 -18.20 37.99 11.17
CA MET A 1074 -18.60 36.60 11.42
C MET A 1074 -17.51 35.82 12.18
N GLU A 1075 -16.24 35.93 11.79
CA GLU A 1075 -15.14 35.21 12.46
C GLU A 1075 -15.02 35.62 13.94
N LEU A 1076 -15.08 36.92 14.25
CA LEU A 1076 -15.02 37.44 15.63
C LEU A 1076 -16.09 36.85 16.58
N CYS A 1077 -17.21 36.36 16.05
CA CYS A 1077 -18.24 35.72 16.88
C CYS A 1077 -17.82 34.35 17.44
N TYR A 1078 -16.80 33.70 16.85
CA TYR A 1078 -16.27 32.41 17.32
C TYR A 1078 -15.09 32.60 18.27
N GLY A 1079 -14.20 33.55 17.96
CA GLY A 1079 -12.98 33.90 18.67
C GLY A 1079 -12.04 34.69 17.76
N ASN A 1080 -10.86 35.10 18.25
CA ASN A 1080 -9.97 36.00 17.53
C ASN A 1080 -9.36 35.31 16.28
N MET A 1081 -9.10 34.00 16.34
CA MET A 1081 -8.70 33.17 15.19
C MET A 1081 -9.91 32.55 14.44
N GLY A 1082 -11.14 32.92 14.81
CA GLY A 1082 -12.38 32.55 14.15
C GLY A 1082 -12.76 31.07 14.24
N SER A 1083 -13.72 30.64 13.40
CA SER A 1083 -14.27 29.28 13.42
C SER A 1083 -13.21 28.22 13.12
N MET A 1084 -13.24 27.10 13.83
CA MET A 1084 -12.40 25.95 13.56
C MET A 1084 -12.70 25.34 12.18
N LEU A 1085 -13.93 25.47 11.69
CA LEU A 1085 -14.40 24.79 10.48
C LEU A 1085 -14.27 25.63 9.21
N ARG A 1086 -14.22 26.96 9.31
CA ARG A 1086 -14.22 27.87 8.16
C ARG A 1086 -13.48 29.18 8.41
N SER A 1087 -13.23 29.90 7.33
CA SER A 1087 -12.93 31.33 7.31
C SER A 1087 -13.85 31.97 6.28
N GLY A 1088 -14.92 32.63 6.71
CA GLY A 1088 -15.99 33.09 5.81
C GLY A 1088 -16.66 31.91 5.06
N SER A 1089 -16.67 31.96 3.73
CA SER A 1089 -17.17 30.88 2.87
C SER A 1089 -16.16 29.75 2.63
N THR A 1090 -14.88 29.95 2.95
CA THR A 1090 -13.82 28.95 2.74
C THR A 1090 -13.72 27.96 3.91
N LYS A 1091 -13.43 26.68 3.63
CA LYS A 1091 -13.31 25.62 4.66
C LYS A 1091 -11.86 25.46 5.11
N THR A 1092 -11.65 25.28 6.41
CA THR A 1092 -10.30 25.02 6.96
C THR A 1092 -9.78 23.63 6.56
N LEU A 1093 -8.48 23.44 6.75
CA LEU A 1093 -7.82 22.13 6.71
C LEU A 1093 -8.51 21.14 7.65
N PHE A 1094 -8.86 21.57 8.88
CA PHE A 1094 -9.53 20.71 9.87
C PHE A 1094 -10.90 20.22 9.38
N ALA A 1095 -11.78 21.11 8.92
CA ALA A 1095 -13.08 20.72 8.37
C ALA A 1095 -12.94 19.78 7.17
N SER A 1096 -11.94 20.03 6.32
CA SER A 1096 -11.67 19.22 5.14
C SER A 1096 -11.15 17.82 5.48
N GLN A 1097 -10.38 17.67 6.57
CA GLN A 1097 -9.98 16.37 7.12
C GLN A 1097 -11.15 15.66 7.79
N LEU A 1098 -11.96 16.37 8.58
CA LEU A 1098 -13.17 15.86 9.24
C LEU A 1098 -14.12 15.22 8.21
N LEU A 1099 -14.51 15.98 7.17
CA LEU A 1099 -15.40 15.50 6.10
C LEU A 1099 -14.82 14.31 5.32
N ARG A 1100 -13.48 14.26 5.17
CA ARG A 1100 -12.79 13.24 4.38
C ARG A 1100 -12.54 11.95 5.13
N TYR A 1101 -12.22 12.00 6.42
CA TYR A 1101 -11.72 10.85 7.18
C TYR A 1101 -12.74 10.29 8.18
N ALA A 1102 -13.38 11.13 8.99
CA ALA A 1102 -14.40 10.69 9.93
C ALA A 1102 -15.65 10.21 9.18
N ASP A 1103 -16.18 9.01 9.48
CA ASP A 1103 -17.46 8.56 8.93
C ASP A 1103 -18.63 9.26 9.65
N LEU A 1104 -18.53 9.37 10.96
CA LEU A 1104 -19.45 10.03 11.89
C LEU A 1104 -18.69 11.09 12.70
N TYR A 1105 -19.38 12.13 13.17
CA TYR A 1105 -18.84 13.07 14.15
C TYR A 1105 -19.94 13.69 15.03
N ALA A 1106 -19.59 14.14 16.22
CA ALA A 1106 -20.51 14.82 17.15
C ALA A 1106 -19.76 15.67 18.18
N SER A 1107 -20.50 16.47 18.95
CA SER A 1107 -19.99 17.17 20.14
C SER A 1107 -19.52 16.21 21.23
N SER A 1108 -20.20 15.08 21.41
CA SER A 1108 -19.87 14.03 22.37
C SER A 1108 -20.16 12.64 21.81
N CYS A 1109 -19.41 11.63 22.26
CA CYS A 1109 -19.74 10.22 22.00
C CYS A 1109 -21.09 9.81 22.63
N LEU A 1110 -21.54 10.51 23.68
CA LEU A 1110 -22.83 10.29 24.33
C LEU A 1110 -24.03 10.47 23.39
N ASN A 1111 -23.87 11.22 22.31
CA ASN A 1111 -24.93 11.43 21.31
C ASN A 1111 -25.38 10.09 20.66
N LEU A 1112 -24.55 9.04 20.69
CA LEU A 1112 -24.93 7.69 20.27
C LEU A 1112 -26.09 7.09 21.10
N LEU A 1113 -26.28 7.51 22.35
CA LEU A 1113 -27.33 6.99 23.23
C LEU A 1113 -28.75 7.29 22.69
N HIS A 1114 -28.91 8.38 21.94
CA HIS A 1114 -30.18 8.78 21.32
C HIS A 1114 -30.57 7.93 20.09
N TYR A 1115 -29.69 7.04 19.63
CA TYR A 1115 -29.96 6.17 18.47
C TYR A 1115 -30.18 4.70 18.90
N PRO A 1116 -30.99 3.93 18.15
CA PRO A 1116 -31.05 2.48 18.34
C PRO A 1116 -29.78 1.82 17.80
N LEU A 1117 -29.36 0.69 18.37
CA LEU A 1117 -28.14 -0.01 17.97
C LEU A 1117 -28.23 -0.69 16.59
N SER A 1118 -29.43 -0.76 16.02
CA SER A 1118 -29.70 -1.15 14.64
C SER A 1118 -29.73 0.03 13.65
N TYR A 1119 -29.44 1.25 14.09
CA TYR A 1119 -29.60 2.45 13.26
C TYR A 1119 -28.68 2.44 12.02
N LEU A 1120 -29.22 2.95 10.91
CA LEU A 1120 -28.48 3.23 9.69
C LEU A 1120 -28.25 4.73 9.57
N PHE A 1121 -27.05 5.19 9.92
CA PHE A 1121 -26.60 6.53 9.57
C PHE A 1121 -26.47 6.63 8.04
N ARG A 1122 -27.16 7.60 7.43
CA ARG A 1122 -27.19 7.82 5.98
C ARG A 1122 -26.56 9.17 5.64
N ALA A 1123 -25.52 9.15 4.81
CA ALA A 1123 -25.09 10.32 4.06
C ALA A 1123 -25.81 10.38 2.70
N PRO A 1124 -26.07 11.57 2.13
CA PRO A 1124 -26.48 11.69 0.73
C PRO A 1124 -25.38 11.16 -0.20
N PHE A 1125 -25.76 10.72 -1.40
CA PHE A 1125 -24.78 10.35 -2.43
C PHE A 1125 -24.03 11.60 -2.91
N VAL A 1126 -22.71 11.52 -2.95
CA VAL A 1126 -21.88 12.60 -3.49
C VAL A 1126 -21.91 12.50 -5.01
N LEU A 1127 -22.64 13.42 -5.63
CA LEU A 1127 -22.68 13.58 -7.09
C LEU A 1127 -21.51 14.44 -7.55
N MET A 1128 -20.94 14.11 -8.71
CA MET A 1128 -20.04 15.00 -9.44
C MET A 1128 -20.86 16.13 -10.10
N PRO A 1129 -20.28 17.33 -10.34
CA PRO A 1129 -21.04 18.47 -10.88
C PRO A 1129 -21.79 18.20 -12.19
N HIS A 1130 -21.31 17.28 -13.03
CA HIS A 1130 -21.97 16.91 -14.28
C HIS A 1130 -23.13 15.91 -14.11
N GLU A 1131 -23.22 15.24 -12.96
CA GLU A 1131 -24.33 14.33 -12.62
C GLU A 1131 -25.53 15.15 -12.11
N SER A 1132 -25.28 16.23 -11.34
CA SER A 1132 -26.32 17.16 -10.88
C SER A 1132 -26.87 18.08 -11.98
N ALA A 1133 -26.17 18.25 -13.09
CA ALA A 1133 -26.58 19.13 -14.20
C ALA A 1133 -27.77 18.58 -15.02
N VAL A 1134 -28.14 17.31 -14.83
CA VAL A 1134 -29.22 16.64 -15.58
C VAL A 1134 -30.60 16.87 -14.94
N ASP A 1135 -30.66 17.16 -13.64
CA ASP A 1135 -31.92 17.32 -12.88
C ASP A 1135 -32.47 18.77 -12.88
N LEU A 1136 -31.79 19.71 -13.52
CA LEU A 1136 -32.20 21.12 -13.57
C LEU A 1136 -33.18 21.39 -14.72
N HIS A 1137 -34.45 21.02 -14.52
CA HIS A 1137 -35.53 21.86 -15.04
C HIS A 1137 -35.50 23.20 -14.28
N PRO A 1138 -35.46 24.36 -14.98
CA PRO A 1138 -35.47 25.64 -14.30
C PRO A 1138 -36.81 25.84 -13.59
N LYS A 1139 -36.76 25.95 -12.26
CA LYS A 1139 -37.83 26.56 -11.46
C LYS A 1139 -37.36 27.93 -11.00
N ASP A 1140 -38.28 28.87 -11.09
CA ASP A 1140 -38.03 30.31 -11.02
C ASP A 1140 -37.29 30.73 -9.74
N LEU A 1141 -36.18 31.44 -9.92
CA LEU A 1141 -35.57 32.30 -8.90
C LEU A 1141 -35.70 33.73 -9.41
N SER A 1142 -36.70 34.46 -8.91
CA SER A 1142 -36.86 35.89 -9.15
C SER A 1142 -35.81 36.67 -8.37
N VAL A 1143 -35.04 37.49 -9.09
CA VAL A 1143 -33.98 38.34 -8.52
C VAL A 1143 -34.59 39.61 -7.90
N PRO A 1144 -34.27 39.97 -6.65
CA PRO A 1144 -34.70 41.24 -6.05
C PRO A 1144 -34.00 42.45 -6.69
N ASP A 1145 -34.72 43.56 -6.86
CA ASP A 1145 -34.18 44.76 -7.50
C ASP A 1145 -33.05 45.42 -6.68
N ILE A 1146 -31.98 45.82 -7.40
CA ILE A 1146 -30.72 46.39 -6.91
C ILE A 1146 -30.98 47.63 -6.02
N SER A 1147 -32.02 48.40 -6.34
CA SER A 1147 -32.42 49.57 -5.56
C SER A 1147 -32.81 49.27 -4.11
N THR A 1148 -33.23 48.03 -3.82
CA THR A 1148 -33.73 47.61 -2.49
C THR A 1148 -32.58 47.28 -1.54
N ILE A 1149 -31.55 46.58 -2.03
CA ILE A 1149 -30.40 46.16 -1.23
C ILE A 1149 -29.54 47.37 -0.84
N LEU A 1150 -29.37 48.34 -1.75
CA LEU A 1150 -28.63 49.57 -1.48
C LEU A 1150 -29.36 50.53 -0.54
N ARG A 1151 -30.70 50.49 -0.47
CA ARG A 1151 -31.51 51.35 0.42
C ARG A 1151 -31.55 50.92 1.88
N ASN A 1152 -31.24 49.65 2.20
CA ASN A 1152 -31.17 49.19 3.60
C ASN A 1152 -29.90 49.64 4.34
N THR A 1153 -29.13 50.60 3.78
CA THR A 1153 -28.12 51.37 4.51
C THR A 1153 -28.76 52.40 5.44
N SER A 1154 -29.36 51.92 6.53
CA SER A 1154 -29.71 52.73 7.70
C SER A 1154 -29.33 51.95 8.95
N ILE A 1155 -28.09 52.18 9.42
CA ILE A 1155 -27.60 51.64 10.69
C ILE A 1155 -28.39 52.31 11.82
N LYS A 1156 -29.57 51.76 12.14
CA LYS A 1156 -30.17 51.93 13.46
C LYS A 1156 -29.28 51.19 14.44
N ARG A 1157 -28.34 51.91 15.06
CA ARG A 1157 -27.72 51.48 16.32
C ARG A 1157 -28.85 51.27 17.33
N ARG A 1158 -29.27 50.03 17.51
CA ARG A 1158 -30.14 49.63 18.61
C ARG A 1158 -29.35 48.69 19.52
N CYS A 1159 -28.38 49.27 20.21
CA CYS A 1159 -27.90 48.70 21.46
C CYS A 1159 -29.05 48.83 22.45
N GLN A 1160 -29.76 47.74 22.71
CA GLN A 1160 -30.60 47.64 23.91
C GLN A 1160 -29.70 47.19 25.05
N CYS A 1161 -29.06 48.18 25.65
CA CYS A 1161 -28.53 48.06 27.01
C CYS A 1161 -29.64 48.54 27.93
N ASP A 1162 -30.40 47.62 28.52
CA ASP A 1162 -31.32 47.96 29.61
C ASP A 1162 -30.50 48.02 30.91
N GLY A 1163 -30.35 49.22 31.49
CA GLY A 1163 -29.52 49.48 32.67
C GLY A 1163 -29.11 50.95 32.77
N ASP A 1164 -29.86 51.71 33.58
CA ASP A 1164 -29.82 53.17 33.70
C ASP A 1164 -28.46 53.84 34.04
N ASN A 1165 -28.42 55.16 33.79
CA ASN A 1165 -27.42 56.16 34.20
C ASN A 1165 -26.02 56.11 33.55
N CYS A 1166 -25.76 57.04 32.61
CA CYS A 1166 -25.11 58.31 32.93
C CYS A 1166 -25.02 59.25 31.70
N GLY A 1167 -24.89 60.56 31.96
CA GLY A 1167 -24.96 61.61 30.93
C GLY A 1167 -23.69 61.78 30.09
N LEU A 1168 -23.86 62.48 28.97
CA LEU A 1168 -22.83 62.98 28.06
C LEU A 1168 -21.84 63.91 28.78
N GLU A 1169 -20.56 63.88 28.41
CA GLU A 1169 -19.90 65.04 27.79
C GLU A 1169 -18.53 64.73 27.15
N ASN A 1170 -18.17 65.52 26.14
CA ASN A 1170 -16.84 65.74 25.56
C ASN A 1170 -16.13 64.57 24.84
N CYS A 1171 -16.53 64.39 23.58
CA CYS A 1171 -15.67 63.88 22.53
C CYS A 1171 -15.29 65.03 21.59
N GLU A 1172 -14.09 65.62 21.75
CA GLU A 1172 -13.44 66.42 20.71
C GLU A 1172 -11.97 66.71 21.06
N GLN A 1173 -11.01 66.14 20.31
CA GLN A 1173 -9.99 66.92 19.58
C GLN A 1173 -9.03 66.05 18.75
N ASN A 1174 -8.61 66.64 17.62
CA ASN A 1174 -7.39 66.36 16.84
C ASN A 1174 -7.29 65.04 16.05
N ARG A 1175 -7.97 65.05 14.90
CA ARG A 1175 -7.32 64.67 13.63
C ARG A 1175 -6.24 65.71 13.26
N ARG A 1176 -5.28 65.27 12.41
CA ARG A 1176 -4.05 65.94 11.88
C ARG A 1176 -2.79 65.47 12.63
N THR A 1177 -1.73 64.99 11.98
CA THR A 1177 -1.38 64.99 10.54
C THR A 1177 -0.42 63.84 10.20
N GLN A 1178 -0.32 63.50 8.91
CA GLN A 1178 0.68 62.65 8.26
C GLN A 1178 2.13 63.16 8.46
N PRO A 1179 3.21 62.40 8.13
CA PRO A 1179 3.34 61.36 7.08
C PRO A 1179 3.15 59.91 7.54
#